data_AF-A0A371E9P5-F1
#
_entry.id   AF-A0A371E9P5-F1
#
_cell.length_a   1.000
_cell.length_b   1.000
_cell.length_c   1.000
_cell.angle_alpha   90.00
_cell.angle_beta   90.00
_cell.angle_gamma   90.00
#
_symmetry.space_group_name_H-M   'P 1'
#
loop_
_entity.id
_entity.type
_entity.pdbx_description
1 polymer ?
#
loop_
_entity_poly.entity_id
_entity_poly.type
_entity_poly.pdbx_seq_one_letter_code
_entity_poly.pdbx_strand_id
1 'polypeptide(L)'
;MDFSGPACKKAKAEGGYAIPRKPRILLAACGNGAAGRFGNICRCFTEWAEVKAVVTKSAVRLIPEHAFPKDTVDIYCDEHEWCSWKKIGDPVLHIELRGWADIMVIAPLSAEILGKIAGGMCDDLLTCIVRAWDYSKPLFVAPCMDSFTWRNPPTERLLTSFDDLGVSLNIIPPVTRMTCDGELEHGVMAATATILSTVRAFYENELKKQKKDTEIRGVVTKSSLHFIDKATIPSGVFVYYDDYEWYSAKGMDIELLNWADVMVIAPLSAHTLAKIARGLCDDLLSSTVRAWDPNKKLIFVAPSMNPSMWTNPFTEDHCVCIDELGICLIRPDSVRTATGEYKIGAMAEPSFISRTVRISYNNLKAVSEAAIGVPRKPRVLLAACGCLDATKFGLLCQCFMEWAEVRGIITKSSLRYIERASIPNAVSVYYDEPDWFGWKGMDEDLLRWADILVIAPLSAHILAKVAAGLCDDLLTSIVRAWHRNSKPIYFAPSMNPFMWKNPFTQRHRSIVEELGIFVIGPVSQAKGEYKIGAMAEPSDISLAVRISYSTKLQGNNMSSSSVLYTPRKPRVLLAACGCIAAAKFGLLCQCFLSWARVRGVATQSSLRFLDAASMPDSVVLYFVIDNCLVELLEWADIMVIAPLSARTLAKIAGGFCDDLLTSIVRGWDYRKPFFVAPSMHHWMWKNPFTEKQCNFIENLGISLIQPLSQTSASGEYETGEMAEPSDISYTVKISNDER
;
A
#
# COMPACT_ATOMS: atom_id res chain seq x y z
N MET A 1 67.69 -33.65 0.85
CA MET A 1 66.75 -34.24 -0.12
C MET A 1 65.46 -33.45 0.04
N ASP A 2 65.31 -32.37 -0.72
CA ASP A 2 64.12 -31.52 -0.71
C ASP A 2 63.51 -31.57 -2.12
N PHE A 3 62.23 -31.93 -2.19
CA PHE A 3 61.44 -31.81 -3.42
C PHE A 3 60.21 -30.93 -3.17
N SER A 4 60.13 -29.93 -4.04
CA SER A 4 59.22 -28.81 -4.20
C SER A 4 57.76 -29.15 -4.52
N GLY A 5 56.83 -28.32 -4.04
CA GLY A 5 55.55 -28.00 -4.68
C GLY A 5 55.47 -26.49 -4.98
N PRO A 6 54.87 -26.04 -6.10
CA PRO A 6 55.11 -24.70 -6.64
C PRO A 6 54.35 -23.59 -5.90
N ALA A 7 55.04 -22.47 -5.72
CA ALA A 7 54.55 -21.23 -5.16
C ALA A 7 53.34 -20.69 -5.95
N CYS A 8 52.25 -20.42 -5.23
CA CYS A 8 51.13 -19.64 -5.73
C CYS A 8 51.63 -18.20 -5.96
N LYS A 9 51.82 -17.84 -7.23
CA LYS A 9 52.22 -16.49 -7.64
C LYS A 9 51.17 -15.49 -7.14
N LYS A 10 51.59 -14.56 -6.27
CA LYS A 10 50.87 -13.31 -6.02
C LYS A 10 50.65 -12.62 -7.36
N ALA A 11 49.41 -12.62 -7.85
CA ALA A 11 49.01 -11.72 -8.92
C ALA A 11 49.08 -10.30 -8.36
N LYS A 12 50.04 -9.51 -8.86
CA LYS A 12 49.97 -8.05 -8.77
C LYS A 12 48.65 -7.64 -9.40
N ALA A 13 47.77 -6.99 -8.64
CA ALA A 13 46.65 -6.26 -9.20
C ALA A 13 47.24 -5.06 -9.95
N GLU A 14 47.50 -5.24 -11.24
CA GLU A 14 47.74 -4.14 -12.15
C GLU A 14 46.49 -3.27 -12.17
N GLY A 15 46.69 -1.96 -12.04
CA GLY A 15 45.65 -0.95 -12.14
C GLY A 15 45.01 -1.00 -13.52
N GLY A 16 43.92 -1.77 -13.63
CA GLY A 16 43.05 -1.80 -14.79
C GLY A 16 41.94 -0.79 -14.57
N TYR A 17 41.83 0.17 -15.49
CA TYR A 17 40.61 0.94 -15.74
C TYR A 17 39.38 0.03 -15.54
N ALA A 18 38.40 0.46 -14.74
CA ALA A 18 37.11 -0.23 -14.66
C ALA A 18 36.44 -0.19 -16.03
N ILE A 19 36.63 -1.25 -16.81
CA ILE A 19 35.92 -1.49 -18.08
C ILE A 19 34.43 -1.48 -17.73
N PRO A 20 33.57 -0.70 -18.43
CA PRO A 20 32.14 -0.73 -18.15
C PRO A 20 31.64 -2.17 -18.28
N ARG A 21 31.07 -2.70 -17.19
CA ARG A 21 30.54 -4.07 -17.15
C ARG A 21 29.55 -4.25 -18.30
N LYS A 22 29.68 -5.36 -19.04
CA LYS A 22 28.70 -5.70 -20.10
C LYS A 22 27.30 -5.83 -19.47
N PRO A 23 26.25 -5.30 -20.10
CA PRO A 23 24.88 -5.43 -19.60
C PRO A 23 24.47 -6.91 -19.57
N ARG A 24 23.66 -7.30 -18.58
CA ARG A 24 23.11 -8.66 -18.47
C ARG A 24 21.71 -8.71 -19.06
N ILE A 25 21.55 -9.45 -20.14
CA ILE A 25 20.32 -9.49 -20.92
C ILE A 25 19.73 -10.90 -20.87
N LEU A 26 18.49 -10.97 -20.40
CA LEU A 26 17.69 -12.18 -20.44
C LEU A 26 16.82 -12.17 -21.69
N LEU A 27 17.16 -13.01 -22.66
CA LEU A 27 16.38 -13.18 -23.88
C LEU A 27 15.36 -14.30 -23.69
N ALA A 28 14.13 -14.10 -24.15
CA ALA A 28 13.09 -15.11 -24.09
C ALA A 28 12.44 -15.33 -25.47
N ALA A 29 12.09 -16.58 -25.78
CA ALA A 29 11.36 -16.93 -26.99
C ALA A 29 10.08 -17.72 -26.68
N CYS A 30 9.00 -17.30 -27.32
CA CYS A 30 7.71 -17.98 -27.29
C CYS A 30 7.49 -18.83 -28.56
N GLY A 31 6.54 -19.78 -28.48
CA GLY A 31 6.19 -20.66 -29.59
C GLY A 31 5.46 -19.94 -30.73
N ASN A 32 6.21 -19.42 -31.70
CA ASN A 32 5.71 -18.84 -32.94
C ASN A 32 6.65 -19.22 -34.10
N GLY A 33 6.19 -19.22 -35.36
CA GLY A 33 7.03 -19.42 -36.55
C GLY A 33 8.26 -18.51 -36.66
N ALA A 34 8.27 -17.33 -36.03
CA ALA A 34 9.46 -16.48 -35.94
C ALA A 34 10.53 -16.98 -34.96
N ALA A 35 10.23 -17.98 -34.12
CA ALA A 35 11.16 -18.53 -33.12
C ALA A 35 12.44 -19.06 -33.76
N GLY A 36 12.39 -19.57 -35.00
CA GLY A 36 13.58 -20.01 -35.75
C GLY A 36 14.65 -18.91 -35.92
N ARG A 37 14.30 -17.63 -35.76
CA ARG A 37 15.26 -16.50 -35.80
C ARG A 37 15.89 -16.19 -34.44
N PHE A 38 15.44 -16.81 -33.36
CA PHE A 38 15.89 -16.53 -31.99
C PHE A 38 17.39 -16.78 -31.80
N GLY A 39 17.93 -17.84 -32.42
CA GLY A 39 19.38 -18.11 -32.39
C GLY A 39 20.22 -16.95 -32.94
N ASN A 40 19.74 -16.27 -33.99
CA ASN A 40 20.39 -15.09 -34.53
C ASN A 40 20.29 -13.88 -33.58
N ILE A 41 19.14 -13.70 -32.91
CA ILE A 41 18.96 -12.67 -31.89
C ILE A 41 19.98 -12.87 -30.77
N CYS A 42 20.12 -14.09 -30.24
CA CYS A 42 21.11 -14.40 -29.21
C CYS A 42 22.53 -14.03 -29.65
N ARG A 43 22.95 -14.42 -30.87
CA ARG A 43 24.28 -14.11 -31.42
C ARG A 43 24.54 -12.60 -31.57
N CYS A 44 23.54 -11.84 -32.00
CA CYS A 44 23.69 -10.38 -32.12
C CYS A 44 23.84 -9.69 -30.76
N PHE A 45 23.21 -10.23 -29.70
CA PHE A 45 23.30 -9.66 -28.36
C PHE A 45 24.60 -10.04 -27.64
N THR A 46 25.21 -11.20 -27.90
CA THR A 46 26.45 -11.63 -27.22
C THR A 46 27.68 -10.77 -27.55
N GLU A 47 27.69 -10.09 -28.70
CA GLU A 47 28.74 -9.13 -29.05
C GLU A 47 28.78 -7.95 -28.06
N TRP A 48 27.62 -7.54 -27.55
CA TRP A 48 27.44 -6.37 -26.70
C TRP A 48 27.21 -6.70 -25.21
N ALA A 49 26.55 -7.82 -24.91
CA ALA A 49 25.99 -8.14 -23.59
C ALA A 49 26.35 -9.55 -23.11
N GLU A 50 26.25 -9.78 -21.80
CA GLU A 50 26.14 -11.14 -21.23
C GLU A 50 24.71 -11.63 -21.45
N VAL A 51 24.54 -12.78 -22.10
CA VAL A 51 23.21 -13.26 -22.52
C VAL A 51 22.88 -14.60 -21.87
N LYS A 52 21.70 -14.68 -21.27
CA LYS A 52 21.03 -15.93 -20.91
C LYS A 52 19.72 -16.01 -21.67
N ALA A 53 19.30 -17.22 -22.03
CA ALA A 53 18.11 -17.46 -22.83
C ALA A 53 17.09 -18.33 -22.11
N VAL A 54 15.81 -17.97 -22.20
CA VAL A 54 14.67 -18.77 -21.70
C VAL A 54 13.77 -19.12 -22.88
N VAL A 55 13.45 -20.40 -23.04
CA VAL A 55 12.63 -20.87 -24.16
C VAL A 55 11.44 -21.65 -23.62
N THR A 56 10.23 -21.31 -24.10
CA THR A 56 9.03 -22.06 -23.72
C THR A 56 9.02 -23.43 -24.41
N LYS A 57 8.29 -24.39 -23.84
CA LYS A 57 8.11 -25.73 -24.42
C LYS A 57 7.68 -25.71 -25.91
N SER A 58 6.83 -24.76 -26.28
CA SER A 58 6.37 -24.57 -27.66
C SER A 58 7.46 -23.98 -28.57
N ALA A 59 8.34 -23.11 -28.05
CA ALA A 59 9.47 -22.54 -28.80
C ALA A 59 10.55 -23.59 -29.08
N VAL A 60 10.84 -24.49 -28.13
CA VAL A 60 11.83 -25.57 -28.29
C VAL A 60 11.53 -26.44 -29.52
N ARG A 61 10.25 -26.69 -29.82
CA ARG A 61 9.83 -27.49 -30.99
C ARG A 61 10.07 -26.80 -32.33
N LEU A 62 10.17 -25.47 -32.33
CA LEU A 62 10.25 -24.63 -33.54
C LEU A 62 11.67 -24.13 -33.80
N ILE A 63 12.55 -24.16 -32.80
CA ILE A 63 13.95 -23.75 -32.92
C ILE A 63 14.80 -25.00 -33.23
N PRO A 64 15.49 -25.04 -34.37
CA PRO A 64 16.39 -26.15 -34.68
C PRO A 64 17.51 -26.24 -33.66
N GLU A 65 17.89 -27.46 -33.24
CA GLU A 65 18.87 -27.64 -32.16
C GLU A 65 20.24 -27.00 -32.46
N HIS A 66 20.64 -26.97 -33.74
CA HIS A 66 21.87 -26.35 -34.23
C HIS A 66 21.80 -24.81 -34.31
N ALA A 67 20.60 -24.22 -34.20
CA ALA A 67 20.42 -22.77 -34.23
C ALA A 67 20.78 -22.12 -32.88
N PHE A 68 20.82 -22.91 -31.80
CA PHE A 68 21.19 -22.45 -30.48
C PHE A 68 22.70 -22.24 -30.35
N PRO A 69 23.18 -21.06 -29.92
CA PRO A 69 24.60 -20.82 -29.70
C PRO A 69 25.04 -21.37 -28.33
N LYS A 70 24.97 -22.71 -28.16
CA LYS A 70 25.20 -23.43 -26.88
C LYS A 70 26.58 -23.15 -26.27
N ASP A 71 27.58 -22.77 -27.08
CA ASP A 71 28.94 -22.46 -26.60
C ASP A 71 29.07 -21.05 -25.97
N THR A 72 28.07 -20.18 -26.13
CA THR A 72 28.13 -18.76 -25.70
C THR A 72 26.92 -18.28 -24.92
N VAL A 73 25.81 -19.03 -24.91
CA VAL A 73 24.56 -18.64 -24.24
C VAL A 73 23.98 -19.83 -23.50
N ASP A 74 23.77 -19.67 -22.20
CA ASP A 74 23.03 -20.64 -21.38
C ASP A 74 21.54 -20.59 -21.74
N ILE A 75 20.96 -21.74 -22.07
CA ILE A 75 19.55 -21.86 -22.46
C ILE A 75 18.80 -22.65 -21.40
N TYR A 76 17.72 -22.06 -20.89
CA TYR A 76 16.87 -22.63 -19.87
C TYR A 76 15.47 -22.89 -20.41
N CYS A 77 14.87 -23.99 -19.97
CA CYS A 77 13.47 -24.35 -20.22
C CYS A 77 12.84 -24.87 -18.93
N ASP A 78 11.53 -25.09 -18.93
CA ASP A 78 10.73 -25.48 -17.75
C ASP A 78 11.32 -26.67 -16.97
N GLU A 79 11.97 -27.62 -17.66
CA GLU A 79 12.59 -28.80 -17.03
C GLU A 79 13.78 -28.44 -16.11
N HIS A 80 14.52 -27.37 -16.44
CA HIS A 80 15.70 -26.94 -15.67
C HIS A 80 15.34 -26.32 -14.32
N GLU A 81 14.11 -25.84 -14.18
CA GLU A 81 13.60 -25.29 -12.92
C GLU A 81 13.62 -26.35 -11.81
N TRP A 82 13.20 -27.57 -12.15
CA TRP A 82 13.15 -28.71 -11.24
C TRP A 82 14.49 -29.44 -11.09
N CYS A 83 15.42 -29.30 -12.05
CA CYS A 83 16.77 -29.83 -11.92
C CYS A 83 17.59 -29.12 -10.82
N SER A 84 17.33 -27.82 -10.65
CA SER A 84 18.08 -26.93 -9.75
C SER A 84 17.54 -26.95 -8.31
N TRP A 85 16.27 -27.32 -8.12
CA TRP A 85 15.56 -27.29 -6.84
C TRP A 85 15.17 -28.71 -6.38
N LYS A 86 15.87 -29.25 -5.37
CA LYS A 86 15.63 -30.62 -4.85
C LYS A 86 15.16 -30.63 -3.40
N LYS A 87 15.48 -29.60 -2.63
CA LYS A 87 15.07 -29.43 -1.24
C LYS A 87 14.78 -27.97 -0.92
N ILE A 88 14.05 -27.77 0.18
CA ILE A 88 13.81 -26.44 0.75
C ILE A 88 15.18 -25.81 1.08
N GLY A 89 15.42 -24.62 0.53
CA GLY A 89 16.68 -23.87 0.65
C GLY A 89 17.55 -23.85 -0.61
N ASP A 90 17.24 -24.67 -1.62
CA ASP A 90 17.92 -24.61 -2.92
C ASP A 90 17.49 -23.36 -3.73
N PRO A 91 18.35 -22.82 -4.61
CA PRO A 91 18.04 -21.65 -5.42
C PRO A 91 16.88 -21.93 -6.39
N VAL A 92 15.93 -21.01 -6.45
CA VAL A 92 14.78 -21.08 -7.36
C VAL A 92 15.14 -20.38 -8.67
N LEU A 93 15.20 -21.15 -9.77
CA LEU A 93 15.77 -20.70 -11.04
C LEU A 93 15.13 -19.42 -11.58
N HIS A 94 13.81 -19.27 -11.55
CA HIS A 94 13.14 -18.06 -12.06
C HIS A 94 13.50 -16.81 -11.24
N ILE A 95 13.68 -16.94 -9.91
CA ILE A 95 14.12 -15.85 -9.03
C ILE A 95 15.58 -15.49 -9.31
N GLU A 96 16.43 -16.49 -9.55
CA GLU A 96 17.83 -16.27 -9.88
C GLU A 96 18.00 -15.55 -11.22
N LEU A 97 17.30 -16.01 -12.27
CA LEU A 97 17.36 -15.39 -13.60
C LEU A 97 16.85 -13.94 -13.57
N ARG A 98 15.76 -13.69 -12.83
CA ARG A 98 15.24 -12.33 -12.57
C ARG A 98 16.23 -11.46 -11.79
N GLY A 99 16.89 -12.04 -10.78
CA GLY A 99 17.91 -11.35 -9.98
C GLY A 99 19.14 -10.97 -10.80
N TRP A 100 19.58 -11.87 -11.66
CA TRP A 100 20.77 -11.73 -12.51
C TRP A 100 20.61 -10.69 -13.63
N ALA A 101 19.44 -10.63 -14.27
CA ALA A 101 19.22 -9.83 -15.48
C ALA A 101 19.05 -8.33 -15.20
N ASP A 102 19.67 -7.48 -16.01
CA ASP A 102 19.46 -6.02 -16.00
C ASP A 102 18.29 -5.62 -16.93
N ILE A 103 18.14 -6.32 -18.05
CA ILE A 103 17.11 -6.12 -19.07
C ILE A 103 16.54 -7.48 -19.47
N MET A 104 15.23 -7.55 -19.69
CA MET A 104 14.59 -8.71 -20.30
C MET A 104 14.01 -8.35 -21.67
N VAL A 105 14.15 -9.25 -22.64
CA VAL A 105 13.62 -9.10 -24.00
C VAL A 105 12.89 -10.37 -24.41
N ILE A 106 11.59 -10.27 -24.70
CA ILE A 106 10.79 -11.39 -25.21
C ILE A 106 10.61 -11.22 -26.72
N ALA A 107 11.30 -12.03 -27.52
CA ALA A 107 11.31 -11.93 -28.98
C ALA A 107 11.52 -13.31 -29.64
N PRO A 108 10.49 -13.93 -30.23
CA PRO A 108 9.13 -13.43 -30.43
C PRO A 108 8.24 -13.58 -29.19
N LEU A 109 7.29 -12.65 -28.99
CA LEU A 109 6.16 -12.77 -28.06
C LEU A 109 4.91 -13.26 -28.81
N SER A 110 4.34 -14.40 -28.40
CA SER A 110 3.09 -14.94 -28.96
C SER A 110 1.85 -14.36 -28.25
N ALA A 111 0.69 -14.43 -28.91
CA ALA A 111 -0.59 -13.99 -28.33
C ALA A 111 -0.98 -14.79 -27.07
N GLU A 112 -0.66 -16.08 -27.03
CA GLU A 112 -0.90 -16.92 -25.84
C GLU A 112 -0.12 -16.42 -24.63
N ILE A 113 1.19 -16.18 -24.79
CA ILE A 113 2.04 -15.70 -23.69
C ILE A 113 1.67 -14.27 -23.30
N LEU A 114 1.29 -13.42 -24.27
CA LEU A 114 0.74 -12.08 -23.99
C LEU A 114 -0.50 -12.18 -23.08
N GLY A 115 -1.43 -13.10 -23.38
CA GLY A 115 -2.62 -13.35 -22.56
C GLY A 115 -2.28 -13.87 -21.17
N LYS A 116 -1.35 -14.82 -21.06
CA LYS A 116 -0.88 -15.35 -19.76
C LYS A 116 -0.25 -14.27 -18.89
N ILE A 117 0.62 -13.44 -19.47
CA ILE A 117 1.28 -12.34 -18.75
C ILE A 117 0.24 -11.32 -18.26
N ALA A 118 -0.66 -10.87 -19.14
CA ALA A 118 -1.71 -9.91 -18.78
C ALA A 118 -2.69 -10.46 -17.72
N GLY A 119 -2.95 -11.78 -17.75
CA GLY A 119 -3.76 -12.47 -16.75
C GLY A 119 -3.03 -12.80 -15.44
N GLY A 120 -1.73 -12.48 -15.33
CA GLY A 120 -0.92 -12.76 -14.14
C GLY A 120 -0.67 -14.25 -13.88
N MET A 121 -0.73 -15.10 -14.91
CA MET A 121 -0.45 -16.53 -14.82
C MET A 121 1.05 -16.80 -14.62
N CYS A 122 1.38 -17.89 -13.94
CA CYS A 122 2.75 -18.33 -13.67
C CYS A 122 2.85 -19.86 -13.73
N ASP A 123 2.66 -20.42 -14.93
CA ASP A 123 2.57 -21.86 -15.16
C ASP A 123 3.75 -22.44 -15.96
N ASP A 124 4.67 -21.60 -16.41
CA ASP A 124 5.92 -21.97 -17.09
C ASP A 124 7.08 -21.06 -16.64
N LEU A 125 8.34 -21.45 -16.92
CA LEU A 125 9.52 -20.74 -16.42
C LEU A 125 9.52 -19.27 -16.86
N LEU A 126 9.08 -18.99 -18.09
CA LEU A 126 9.01 -17.64 -18.64
C LEU A 126 7.99 -16.77 -17.89
N THR A 127 6.76 -17.27 -17.72
CA THR A 127 5.69 -16.54 -17.03
C THR A 127 5.97 -16.39 -15.53
N CYS A 128 6.64 -17.36 -14.89
CA CYS A 128 7.16 -17.23 -13.52
C CYS A 128 8.18 -16.09 -13.39
N ILE A 129 9.13 -15.96 -14.33
CA ILE A 129 10.11 -14.85 -14.34
C ILE A 129 9.40 -13.51 -14.51
N VAL A 130 8.45 -13.40 -15.45
CA VAL A 130 7.70 -12.17 -15.70
C VAL A 130 6.82 -11.80 -14.49
N ARG A 131 6.18 -12.78 -13.84
CA ARG A 131 5.36 -12.57 -12.65
C ARG A 131 6.17 -12.05 -11.45
N ALA A 132 7.44 -12.44 -11.36
CA ALA A 132 8.40 -12.01 -10.35
C ALA A 132 9.24 -10.80 -10.78
N TRP A 133 9.02 -10.25 -11.99
CA TRP A 133 9.85 -9.20 -12.56
C TRP A 133 9.71 -7.89 -11.78
N ASP A 134 10.83 -7.20 -11.60
CA ASP A 134 10.85 -5.83 -11.06
C ASP A 134 10.76 -4.86 -12.23
N TYR A 135 9.61 -4.20 -12.38
CA TYR A 135 9.34 -3.28 -13.47
C TYR A 135 10.10 -1.96 -13.39
N SER A 136 10.95 -1.74 -12.36
CA SER A 136 12.01 -0.73 -12.44
C SER A 136 13.12 -1.13 -13.42
N LYS A 137 13.26 -2.43 -13.74
CA LYS A 137 14.12 -2.94 -14.81
C LYS A 137 13.34 -2.98 -16.13
N PRO A 138 13.95 -2.56 -17.25
CA PRO A 138 13.26 -2.51 -18.53
C PRO A 138 12.92 -3.91 -19.06
N LEU A 139 11.67 -4.09 -19.45
CA LEU A 139 11.15 -5.26 -20.15
C LEU A 139 10.75 -4.84 -21.57
N PHE A 140 11.36 -5.47 -22.57
CA PHE A 140 11.05 -5.28 -23.99
C PHE A 140 10.29 -6.49 -24.53
N VAL A 141 9.31 -6.23 -25.38
CA VAL A 141 8.58 -7.29 -26.08
C VAL A 141 8.55 -7.01 -27.57
N ALA A 142 8.76 -8.04 -28.38
CA ALA A 142 8.62 -8.00 -29.83
C ALA A 142 7.50 -8.96 -30.24
N PRO A 143 6.24 -8.48 -30.31
CA PRO A 143 5.11 -9.30 -30.69
C PRO A 143 5.28 -9.93 -32.07
N CYS A 144 4.85 -11.19 -32.19
CA CYS A 144 4.77 -11.89 -33.46
C CYS A 144 3.49 -12.74 -33.46
N MET A 145 2.58 -12.46 -34.38
CA MET A 145 1.33 -13.19 -34.58
C MET A 145 0.76 -12.87 -35.96
N ASP A 146 -0.15 -13.69 -36.46
CA ASP A 146 -0.82 -13.43 -37.73
C ASP A 146 -1.64 -12.13 -37.69
N SER A 147 -1.97 -11.60 -38.86
CA SER A 147 -2.64 -10.31 -39.00
C SER A 147 -4.03 -10.25 -38.37
N PHE A 148 -4.75 -11.37 -38.34
CA PHE A 148 -6.08 -11.42 -37.74
C PHE A 148 -5.97 -11.39 -36.22
N THR A 149 -5.05 -12.17 -35.64
CA THR A 149 -4.79 -12.15 -34.20
C THR A 149 -4.24 -10.81 -33.73
N TRP A 150 -3.36 -10.16 -34.52
CA TRP A 150 -2.82 -8.83 -34.19
C TRP A 150 -3.91 -7.74 -34.13
N ARG A 151 -4.85 -7.76 -35.07
CA ARG A 151 -5.95 -6.78 -35.16
C ARG A 151 -7.15 -7.12 -34.27
N ASN A 152 -7.12 -8.25 -33.56
CA ASN A 152 -8.24 -8.69 -32.74
C ASN A 152 -8.39 -7.79 -31.50
N PRO A 153 -9.59 -7.26 -31.18
CA PRO A 153 -9.79 -6.37 -30.02
C PRO A 153 -9.28 -6.89 -28.67
N PRO A 154 -9.31 -8.20 -28.34
CA PRO A 154 -8.66 -8.71 -27.13
C PRO A 154 -7.15 -8.46 -27.11
N THR A 155 -6.45 -8.60 -28.24
CA THR A 155 -5.00 -8.33 -28.31
C THR A 155 -4.70 -6.87 -28.01
N GLU A 156 -5.49 -5.95 -28.57
CA GLU A 156 -5.39 -4.51 -28.30
C GLU A 156 -5.64 -4.21 -26.82
N ARG A 157 -6.69 -4.81 -26.23
CA ARG A 157 -7.01 -4.66 -24.80
C ARG A 157 -5.90 -5.19 -23.89
N LEU A 158 -5.28 -6.32 -24.24
CA LEU A 158 -4.18 -6.89 -23.47
C LEU A 158 -2.96 -5.98 -23.52
N LEU A 159 -2.66 -5.37 -24.68
CA LEU A 159 -1.56 -4.40 -24.81
C LEU A 159 -1.83 -3.13 -23.98
N THR A 160 -3.05 -2.59 -23.99
CA THR A 160 -3.41 -1.43 -23.15
C THR A 160 -3.46 -1.75 -21.66
N SER A 161 -3.79 -3.00 -21.27
CA SER A 161 -3.87 -3.38 -19.85
C SER A 161 -2.54 -3.25 -19.10
N PHE A 162 -1.42 -3.22 -19.82
CA PHE A 162 -0.10 -2.99 -19.21
C PHE A 162 0.11 -1.53 -18.80
N ASP A 163 -0.44 -0.58 -19.57
CA ASP A 163 -0.41 0.84 -19.21
C ASP A 163 -1.26 1.09 -17.95
N ASP A 164 -2.40 0.41 -17.84
CA ASP A 164 -3.31 0.50 -16.69
C ASP A 164 -2.70 -0.05 -15.39
N LEU A 165 -1.79 -1.02 -15.49
CA LEU A 165 -1.09 -1.62 -14.35
C LEU A 165 0.14 -0.82 -13.89
N GLY A 166 0.41 0.34 -14.52
CA GLY A 166 1.60 1.15 -14.21
C GLY A 166 2.91 0.49 -14.65
N VAL A 167 2.85 -0.48 -15.56
CA VAL A 167 3.97 -1.25 -16.07
C VAL A 167 4.37 -0.72 -17.45
N SER A 168 5.51 -0.03 -17.54
CA SER A 168 6.03 0.45 -18.84
C SER A 168 6.64 -0.70 -19.65
N LEU A 169 5.80 -1.44 -20.37
CA LEU A 169 6.22 -2.45 -21.32
C LEU A 169 6.73 -1.78 -22.60
N ASN A 170 8.00 -1.97 -22.91
CA ASN A 170 8.62 -1.37 -24.10
C ASN A 170 8.29 -2.24 -25.32
N ILE A 171 7.16 -1.96 -25.96
CA ILE A 171 6.71 -2.70 -27.15
C ILE A 171 7.55 -2.26 -28.36
N ILE A 172 8.25 -3.21 -28.96
CA ILE A 172 8.89 -3.04 -30.26
C ILE A 172 7.83 -3.40 -31.30
N PRO A 173 7.30 -2.42 -32.07
CA PRO A 173 6.13 -2.64 -32.90
C PRO A 173 6.43 -3.68 -34.00
N PRO A 174 5.46 -4.56 -34.32
CA PRO A 174 5.61 -5.48 -35.43
C PRO A 174 5.62 -4.73 -36.76
N VAL A 175 6.26 -5.35 -37.75
CA VAL A 175 6.42 -4.84 -39.11
C VAL A 175 5.29 -5.37 -39.99
N THR A 176 4.92 -4.58 -41.01
CA THR A 176 4.02 -5.03 -42.08
C THR A 176 4.86 -5.50 -43.27
N ARG A 177 4.61 -6.70 -43.78
CA ARG A 177 5.31 -7.29 -44.93
C ARG A 177 4.32 -7.74 -46.00
N MET A 178 4.68 -7.59 -47.26
CA MET A 178 3.90 -8.14 -48.38
C MET A 178 4.23 -9.62 -48.58
N THR A 179 3.21 -10.48 -48.64
CA THR A 179 3.35 -11.91 -48.90
C THR A 179 3.59 -12.19 -50.39
N CYS A 180 3.98 -13.42 -50.74
CA CYS A 180 4.15 -13.84 -52.13
C CYS A 180 2.85 -13.76 -52.96
N ASP A 181 1.69 -13.79 -52.29
CA ASP A 181 0.37 -13.71 -52.90
C ASP A 181 -0.14 -12.27 -53.03
N GLY A 182 0.67 -11.28 -52.66
CA GLY A 182 0.37 -9.84 -52.79
C GLY A 182 -0.46 -9.24 -51.65
N GLU A 183 -0.74 -10.00 -50.59
CA GLU A 183 -1.45 -9.52 -49.41
C GLU A 183 -0.50 -8.85 -48.40
N LEU A 184 -1.01 -7.87 -47.64
CA LEU A 184 -0.25 -7.20 -46.58
C LEU A 184 -0.43 -7.96 -45.26
N GLU A 185 0.65 -8.60 -44.80
CA GLU A 185 0.72 -9.25 -43.50
C GLU A 185 1.21 -8.27 -42.43
N HIS A 186 0.33 -7.96 -41.50
CA HIS A 186 0.61 -7.22 -40.27
C HIS A 186 0.91 -8.19 -39.13
N GLY A 187 1.74 -7.78 -38.16
CA GLY A 187 2.04 -8.61 -36.97
C GLY A 187 3.35 -9.41 -37.06
N VAL A 188 4.18 -9.15 -38.08
CA VAL A 188 5.49 -9.80 -38.24
C VAL A 188 6.49 -9.23 -37.23
N MET A 189 7.25 -10.08 -36.54
CA MET A 189 8.29 -9.64 -35.60
C MET A 189 9.27 -8.66 -36.26
N ALA A 190 9.65 -7.61 -35.52
CA ALA A 190 10.70 -6.67 -35.94
C ALA A 190 12.02 -7.38 -36.27
N ALA A 191 12.82 -6.76 -37.15
CA ALA A 191 14.13 -7.30 -37.52
C ALA A 191 15.07 -7.35 -36.30
N THR A 192 15.95 -8.36 -36.26
CA THR A 192 16.93 -8.55 -35.17
C THR A 192 17.76 -7.29 -34.92
N ALA A 193 18.20 -6.61 -35.98
CA ALA A 193 18.96 -5.36 -35.88
C ALA A 193 18.16 -4.25 -35.21
N THR A 194 16.86 -4.12 -35.54
CA THR A 194 15.96 -3.14 -34.92
C THR A 194 15.81 -3.43 -33.43
N ILE A 195 15.54 -4.68 -33.05
CA ILE A 195 15.40 -5.09 -31.64
C ILE A 195 16.66 -4.74 -30.85
N LEU A 196 17.85 -5.11 -31.36
CA LEU A 196 19.13 -4.79 -30.72
C LEU A 196 19.34 -3.27 -30.59
N SER A 197 19.11 -2.52 -31.68
CA SER A 197 19.34 -1.07 -31.69
C SER A 197 18.44 -0.32 -30.71
N THR A 198 17.17 -0.73 -30.58
CA THR A 198 16.21 -0.13 -29.64
C THR A 198 16.63 -0.38 -28.19
N VAL A 199 16.97 -1.62 -27.85
CA VAL A 199 17.40 -1.98 -26.50
C VAL A 199 18.72 -1.27 -26.14
N ARG A 200 19.67 -1.23 -27.08
CA ARG A 200 20.96 -0.55 -26.90
C ARG A 200 20.80 0.96 -26.72
N ALA A 201 20.01 1.62 -27.56
CA ALA A 201 19.76 3.05 -27.46
C ALA A 201 19.10 3.44 -26.13
N PHE A 202 18.17 2.61 -25.64
CA PHE A 202 17.56 2.80 -24.33
C PHE A 202 18.61 2.72 -23.21
N TYR A 203 19.42 1.67 -23.20
CA TYR A 203 20.46 1.48 -22.19
C TYR A 203 21.50 2.63 -22.18
N GLU A 204 21.95 3.06 -23.36
CA GLU A 204 22.90 4.16 -23.48
C GLU A 204 22.30 5.52 -23.06
N ASN A 205 21.00 5.76 -23.31
CA ASN A 205 20.31 6.98 -22.87
C ASN A 205 20.08 7.02 -21.36
N GLU A 206 19.73 5.88 -20.75
CA GLU A 206 19.61 5.77 -19.28
C GLU A 206 20.96 6.04 -18.60
N LEU A 207 22.06 5.52 -19.14
CA LEU A 207 23.41 5.83 -18.64
C LEU A 207 23.78 7.31 -18.80
N LYS A 208 23.34 7.97 -19.87
CA LYS A 208 23.59 9.41 -20.11
C LYS A 208 22.77 10.31 -19.19
N LYS A 209 21.50 9.97 -18.91
CA LYS A 209 20.67 10.67 -17.93
C LYS A 209 21.26 10.56 -16.52
N GLN A 210 21.74 9.38 -16.15
CA GLN A 210 22.36 9.14 -14.83
C GLN A 210 23.67 9.91 -14.60
N LYS A 211 24.40 10.30 -15.65
CA LYS A 211 25.67 11.04 -15.53
C LYS A 211 25.55 12.57 -15.48
N LYS A 212 24.39 13.17 -15.80
CA LYS A 212 24.24 14.62 -15.97
C LYS A 212 23.64 15.36 -14.75
N ASP A 213 23.00 14.66 -13.83
CA ASP A 213 22.18 15.27 -12.76
C ASP A 213 22.73 15.12 -11.33
N THR A 214 23.88 14.48 -11.12
CA THR A 214 24.39 14.19 -9.76
C THR A 214 25.83 14.73 -9.58
N GLU A 215 25.97 15.83 -8.84
CA GLU A 215 27.27 16.31 -8.32
C GLU A 215 27.55 15.62 -6.97
N ILE A 216 28.76 15.09 -6.79
CA ILE A 216 29.15 14.37 -5.57
C ILE A 216 30.34 15.08 -4.92
N ARG A 217 30.21 15.36 -3.61
CA ARG A 217 31.30 15.80 -2.73
C ARG A 217 31.47 14.80 -1.60
N GLY A 218 32.72 14.50 -1.25
CA GLY A 218 33.06 13.54 -0.19
C GLY A 218 33.54 14.25 1.07
N VAL A 219 33.21 13.69 2.24
CA VAL A 219 33.84 14.03 3.52
C VAL A 219 34.56 12.79 4.02
N VAL A 220 35.85 12.94 4.34
CA VAL A 220 36.72 11.84 4.76
C VAL A 220 37.28 12.18 6.14
N THR A 221 36.90 11.39 7.14
CA THR A 221 37.40 11.53 8.52
C THR A 221 38.83 11.04 8.65
N LYS A 222 39.57 11.54 9.65
CA LYS A 222 40.95 11.11 9.94
C LYS A 222 41.10 9.59 10.04
N SER A 223 40.16 8.89 10.67
CA SER A 223 40.21 7.42 10.79
C SER A 223 40.04 6.69 9.46
N SER A 224 39.24 7.23 8.54
CA SER A 224 38.98 6.59 7.23
C SER A 224 40.19 6.66 6.28
N LEU A 225 41.09 7.62 6.48
CA LEU A 225 42.36 7.73 5.73
C LEU A 225 43.30 6.53 5.92
N HIS A 226 43.11 5.73 6.98
CA HIS A 226 43.88 4.48 7.16
C HIS A 226 43.41 3.36 6.21
N PHE A 227 42.23 3.50 5.61
CA PHE A 227 41.60 2.49 4.74
C PHE A 227 41.44 2.95 3.29
N ILE A 228 41.45 4.26 3.05
CA ILE A 228 41.27 4.86 1.73
C ILE A 228 42.62 5.35 1.20
N ASP A 229 43.05 4.83 0.06
CA ASP A 229 44.14 5.43 -0.72
C ASP A 229 43.59 6.62 -1.53
N LYS A 230 44.26 7.78 -1.47
CA LYS A 230 43.84 8.97 -2.23
C LYS A 230 43.77 8.70 -3.75
N ALA A 231 44.53 7.73 -4.25
CA ALA A 231 44.50 7.32 -5.65
C ALA A 231 43.20 6.60 -6.08
N THR A 232 42.39 6.09 -5.14
CA THR A 232 41.13 5.39 -5.46
C THR A 232 39.92 6.32 -5.59
N ILE A 233 40.08 7.60 -5.26
CA ILE A 233 39.02 8.61 -5.36
C ILE A 233 38.89 9.05 -6.83
N PRO A 234 37.69 8.96 -7.45
CA PRO A 234 37.50 9.32 -8.85
C PRO A 234 37.85 10.79 -9.14
N SER A 235 38.55 11.03 -10.25
CA SER A 235 38.84 12.38 -10.74
C SER A 235 37.53 13.13 -11.03
N GLY A 236 37.23 14.16 -10.23
CA GLY A 236 36.00 14.95 -10.34
C GLY A 236 35.16 15.03 -9.06
N VAL A 237 35.46 14.21 -8.04
CA VAL A 237 34.83 14.32 -6.71
C VAL A 237 35.70 15.21 -5.82
N PHE A 238 35.15 16.33 -5.34
CA PHE A 238 35.83 17.15 -4.33
C PHE A 238 35.70 16.51 -2.96
N VAL A 239 36.82 16.40 -2.24
CA VAL A 239 36.88 15.72 -0.94
C VAL A 239 37.39 16.67 0.15
N TYR A 240 36.61 16.76 1.22
CA TYR A 240 36.90 17.54 2.42
C TYR A 240 37.39 16.64 3.53
N TYR A 241 38.25 17.19 4.39
CA TYR A 241 38.84 16.49 5.52
C TYR A 241 38.56 17.27 6.81
N ASP A 242 38.72 16.64 7.97
CA ASP A 242 38.41 17.27 9.26
C ASP A 242 39.13 18.61 9.48
N ASP A 243 40.34 18.78 8.96
CA ASP A 243 41.10 20.04 9.10
C ASP A 243 40.47 21.21 8.32
N TYR A 244 39.54 20.95 7.39
CA TYR A 244 38.83 21.97 6.61
C TYR A 244 37.66 22.62 7.38
N GLU A 245 37.29 22.10 8.55
CA GLU A 245 36.13 22.58 9.32
C GLU A 245 36.14 24.11 9.52
N TRP A 246 37.31 24.69 9.73
CA TRP A 246 37.52 26.12 9.99
C TRP A 246 38.05 26.93 8.79
N TYR A 247 38.15 26.33 7.60
CA TYR A 247 38.66 27.02 6.41
C TYR A 247 37.66 28.02 5.81
N SER A 248 36.36 27.83 6.08
CA SER A 248 35.29 28.70 5.61
C SER A 248 34.86 29.69 6.70
N ALA A 249 34.62 30.95 6.33
CA ALA A 249 34.17 32.00 7.26
C ALA A 249 32.80 31.71 7.90
N LYS A 250 32.03 30.76 7.35
CA LYS A 250 30.73 30.30 7.87
C LYS A 250 30.78 28.95 8.57
N GLY A 251 31.92 28.26 8.59
CA GLY A 251 32.04 26.84 8.94
C GLY A 251 31.76 25.93 7.74
N MET A 252 32.62 24.93 7.52
CA MET A 252 32.53 24.02 6.36
C MET A 252 31.31 23.07 6.48
N ASP A 253 30.93 22.69 7.69
CA ASP A 253 29.75 21.90 8.03
C ASP A 253 28.45 22.55 7.53
N ILE A 254 28.29 23.86 7.73
CA ILE A 254 27.13 24.63 7.25
C ILE A 254 27.16 24.82 5.74
N GLU A 255 28.34 24.96 5.14
CA GLU A 255 28.50 25.08 3.68
C GLU A 255 28.10 23.79 2.97
N LEU A 256 28.55 22.64 3.50
CA LEU A 256 28.16 21.32 3.01
C LEU A 256 26.67 21.06 3.20
N LEU A 257 26.11 21.42 4.35
CA LEU A 257 24.68 21.33 4.62
C LEU A 257 23.85 22.13 3.60
N ASN A 258 24.25 23.36 3.29
CA ASN A 258 23.51 24.23 2.37
C ASN A 258 23.61 23.72 0.92
N TRP A 259 24.77 23.22 0.52
CA TRP A 259 25.00 22.68 -0.82
C TRP A 259 24.31 21.33 -1.06
N ALA A 260 24.34 20.42 -0.08
CA ALA A 260 23.86 19.06 -0.28
C ALA A 260 22.33 18.94 -0.21
N ASP A 261 21.73 18.22 -1.16
CA ASP A 261 20.31 17.86 -1.13
C ASP A 261 20.05 16.60 -0.28
N VAL A 262 21.03 15.68 -0.25
CA VAL A 262 20.97 14.39 0.45
C VAL A 262 22.34 14.09 1.05
N MET A 263 22.36 13.50 2.25
CA MET A 263 23.57 12.99 2.90
C MET A 263 23.61 11.46 2.91
N VAL A 264 24.76 10.86 2.61
CA VAL A 264 24.98 9.42 2.68
C VAL A 264 26.28 9.13 3.43
N ILE A 265 26.20 8.31 4.48
CA ILE A 265 27.38 7.87 5.26
C ILE A 265 27.63 6.39 4.98
N ALA A 266 28.66 6.11 4.18
CA ALA A 266 29.01 4.76 3.76
C ALA A 266 30.53 4.65 3.52
N PRO A 267 31.27 3.80 4.25
CA PRO A 267 30.83 2.96 5.36
C PRO A 267 30.60 3.75 6.66
N LEU A 268 29.55 3.40 7.43
CA LEU A 268 29.35 3.89 8.79
C LEU A 268 29.97 2.93 9.81
N SER A 269 31.00 3.38 10.54
CA SER A 269 31.60 2.59 11.62
C SER A 269 30.72 2.57 12.88
N ALA A 270 30.88 1.55 13.73
CA ALA A 270 30.19 1.50 15.03
C ALA A 270 30.50 2.72 15.92
N HIS A 271 31.71 3.26 15.83
CA HIS A 271 32.12 4.45 16.57
C HIS A 271 31.37 5.70 16.08
N THR A 272 31.30 5.91 14.77
CA THR A 272 30.56 7.02 14.16
C THR A 272 29.05 6.87 14.43
N LEU A 273 28.51 5.65 14.39
CA LEU A 273 27.11 5.38 14.76
C LEU A 273 26.81 5.81 16.20
N ALA A 274 27.68 5.46 17.14
CA ALA A 274 27.55 5.86 18.55
C ALA A 274 27.64 7.39 18.72
N LYS A 275 28.54 8.05 18.00
CA LYS A 275 28.63 9.53 18.00
C LYS A 275 27.32 10.16 17.56
N ILE A 276 26.76 9.71 16.43
CA ILE A 276 25.51 10.24 15.88
C ILE A 276 24.35 10.02 16.87
N ALA A 277 24.18 8.79 17.37
CA ALA A 277 23.11 8.45 18.32
C ALA A 277 23.18 9.24 19.63
N ARG A 278 24.39 9.60 20.08
CA ARG A 278 24.60 10.38 21.33
C ARG A 278 24.75 11.89 21.09
N GLY A 279 24.69 12.34 19.84
CA GLY A 279 24.88 13.75 19.47
C GLY A 279 26.28 14.28 19.73
N LEU A 280 27.31 13.43 19.72
CA LEU A 280 28.71 13.84 19.85
C LEU A 280 29.23 14.38 18.52
N CYS A 281 29.95 15.51 18.58
CA CYS A 281 30.51 16.20 17.41
C CYS A 281 31.98 16.55 17.71
N ASP A 282 32.90 15.91 16.99
CA ASP A 282 34.35 16.04 17.18
C ASP A 282 35.14 15.92 15.86
N ASP A 283 34.43 15.79 14.73
CA ASP A 283 34.97 15.75 13.37
C ASP A 283 33.99 16.40 12.38
N LEU A 284 34.47 16.79 11.19
CA LEU A 284 33.66 17.52 10.20
C LEU A 284 32.39 16.75 9.82
N LEU A 285 32.47 15.42 9.76
CA LEU A 285 31.33 14.56 9.44
C LEU A 285 30.25 14.64 10.54
N SER A 286 30.63 14.43 11.79
CA SER A 286 29.70 14.46 12.93
C SER A 286 29.11 15.85 13.16
N SER A 287 29.90 16.93 12.99
CA SER A 287 29.40 18.31 12.97
C SER A 287 28.36 18.53 11.87
N THR A 288 28.62 18.05 10.65
CA THR A 288 27.66 18.17 9.52
C THR A 288 26.37 17.39 9.80
N VAL A 289 26.45 16.18 10.37
CA VAL A 289 25.26 15.39 10.75
C VAL A 289 24.43 16.12 11.81
N ARG A 290 25.09 16.77 12.79
CA ARG A 290 24.38 17.48 13.86
C ARG A 290 23.64 18.72 13.37
N ALA A 291 24.19 19.41 12.36
CA ALA A 291 23.55 20.55 11.71
C ALA A 291 22.43 20.13 10.73
N TRP A 292 22.38 18.85 10.34
CA TRP A 292 21.39 18.32 9.41
C TRP A 292 19.99 18.26 10.04
N ASP A 293 18.96 18.63 9.28
CA ASP A 293 17.55 18.55 9.69
C ASP A 293 16.86 17.41 8.92
N PRO A 294 16.69 16.21 9.54
CA PRO A 294 16.12 15.03 8.88
C PRO A 294 14.68 15.23 8.40
N ASN A 295 13.95 16.21 8.94
CA ASN A 295 12.59 16.53 8.50
C ASN A 295 12.55 17.29 7.16
N LYS A 296 13.68 17.89 6.76
CA LYS A 296 13.78 18.71 5.54
C LYS A 296 14.64 18.07 4.46
N LYS A 297 15.72 17.40 4.86
CA LYS A 297 16.67 16.78 3.93
C LYS A 297 16.95 15.34 4.34
N LEU A 298 17.00 14.44 3.37
CA LEU A 298 17.24 13.02 3.63
C LEU A 298 18.68 12.75 4.07
N ILE A 299 18.83 11.84 5.03
CA ILE A 299 20.12 11.30 5.45
C ILE A 299 20.06 9.77 5.52
N PHE A 300 21.02 9.11 4.87
CA PHE A 300 21.16 7.66 4.83
C PHE A 300 22.46 7.22 5.49
N VAL A 301 22.39 6.10 6.20
CA VAL A 301 23.59 5.47 6.78
C VAL A 301 23.68 3.99 6.41
N ALA A 302 24.87 3.55 6.03
CA ALA A 302 25.16 2.16 5.67
C ALA A 302 26.26 1.61 6.59
N PRO A 303 25.90 0.91 7.68
CA PRO A 303 26.87 0.41 8.65
C PRO A 303 27.79 -0.66 8.07
N SER A 304 29.05 -0.64 8.53
CA SER A 304 30.04 -1.66 8.22
C SER A 304 30.87 -1.94 9.47
N MET A 305 30.69 -3.11 10.07
CA MET A 305 31.39 -3.49 11.29
C MET A 305 31.48 -5.01 11.44
N ASN A 306 32.31 -5.47 12.36
CA ASN A 306 32.38 -6.89 12.67
C ASN A 306 30.99 -7.41 13.13
N PRO A 307 30.58 -8.63 12.74
CA PRO A 307 29.29 -9.19 13.17
C PRO A 307 29.04 -9.18 14.67
N SER A 308 30.08 -9.43 15.49
CA SER A 308 29.95 -9.36 16.96
C SER A 308 29.69 -7.95 17.47
N MET A 309 30.12 -6.92 16.73
CA MET A 309 29.80 -5.52 17.02
C MET A 309 28.38 -5.17 16.57
N TRP A 310 27.92 -5.76 15.46
CA TRP A 310 26.56 -5.57 14.95
C TRP A 310 25.51 -6.14 15.92
N THR A 311 25.74 -7.35 16.45
CA THR A 311 24.83 -8.01 17.41
C THR A 311 24.98 -7.49 18.85
N ASN A 312 25.76 -6.42 19.07
CA ASN A 312 25.95 -5.88 20.41
C ASN A 312 24.72 -5.03 20.81
N PRO A 313 24.18 -5.19 22.04
CA PRO A 313 23.03 -4.40 22.51
C PRO A 313 23.22 -2.89 22.36
N PHE A 314 24.43 -2.35 22.56
CA PHE A 314 24.69 -0.93 22.39
C PHE A 314 24.52 -0.47 20.93
N THR A 315 24.85 -1.32 19.97
CA THR A 315 24.67 -1.03 18.54
C THR A 315 23.19 -1.08 18.17
N GLU A 316 22.44 -2.02 18.73
CA GLU A 316 20.99 -2.12 18.56
C GLU A 316 20.28 -0.87 19.10
N ASP A 317 20.62 -0.44 20.32
CA ASP A 317 20.11 0.81 20.91
C ASP A 317 20.42 2.04 20.05
N HIS A 318 21.64 2.13 19.51
CA HIS A 318 22.01 3.24 18.63
C HIS A 318 21.25 3.21 17.30
N CYS A 319 20.98 2.03 16.74
CA CYS A 319 20.17 1.87 15.54
C CYS A 319 18.72 2.34 15.76
N VAL A 320 18.11 1.99 16.90
CA VAL A 320 16.76 2.48 17.27
C VAL A 320 16.77 4.00 17.40
N CYS A 321 17.75 4.57 18.09
CA CYS A 321 17.85 6.01 18.30
C CYS A 321 17.95 6.80 16.98
N ILE A 322 18.76 6.35 16.02
CA ILE A 322 18.86 7.05 14.72
C ILE A 322 17.60 6.90 13.86
N ASP A 323 16.87 5.78 13.99
CA ASP A 323 15.61 5.54 13.27
C ASP A 323 14.52 6.50 13.79
N GLU A 324 14.42 6.68 15.11
CA GLU A 324 13.52 7.66 15.74
C GLU A 324 13.84 9.12 15.34
N LEU A 325 15.11 9.41 15.02
CA LEU A 325 15.55 10.72 14.53
C LEU A 325 15.26 10.93 13.03
N GLY A 326 14.65 9.96 12.35
CA GLY A 326 14.35 10.04 10.92
C GLY A 326 15.54 9.78 10.01
N ILE A 327 16.63 9.18 10.52
CA ILE A 327 17.80 8.80 9.73
C ILE A 327 17.57 7.42 9.11
N CYS A 328 17.64 7.32 7.79
CA CYS A 328 17.37 6.08 7.07
C CYS A 328 18.53 5.09 7.21
N LEU A 329 18.32 4.02 7.99
CA LEU A 329 19.28 2.94 8.17
C LEU A 329 19.20 1.90 7.04
N ILE A 330 20.27 1.77 6.26
CA ILE A 330 20.44 0.70 5.28
C ILE A 330 21.15 -0.47 5.97
N ARG A 331 20.43 -1.57 6.20
CA ARG A 331 20.96 -2.72 6.95
C ARG A 331 22.19 -3.35 6.26
N PRO A 332 23.18 -3.84 7.04
CA PRO A 332 24.35 -4.51 6.51
C PRO A 332 24.00 -5.87 5.88
N ASP A 333 24.80 -6.26 4.89
CA ASP A 333 24.71 -7.55 4.21
C ASP A 333 25.33 -8.70 5.03
N SER A 334 24.91 -9.92 4.70
CA SER A 334 25.52 -11.15 5.21
C SER A 334 26.64 -11.62 4.29
N VAL A 335 27.84 -11.83 4.84
CA VAL A 335 29.00 -12.29 4.08
C VAL A 335 29.51 -13.61 4.67
N ARG A 336 29.95 -14.51 3.79
CA ARG A 336 30.53 -15.81 4.17
C ARG A 336 31.95 -15.60 4.72
N THR A 337 32.18 -16.03 5.96
CA THR A 337 33.50 -15.98 6.60
C THR A 337 34.47 -17.01 6.01
N ALA A 338 35.76 -16.85 6.27
CA ALA A 338 36.78 -17.84 5.91
C ALA A 338 36.53 -19.23 6.53
N THR A 339 35.76 -19.31 7.62
CA THR A 339 35.32 -20.56 8.27
C THR A 339 34.05 -21.15 7.64
N GLY A 340 33.44 -20.48 6.66
CA GLY A 340 32.27 -20.94 5.91
C GLY A 340 30.91 -20.52 6.46
N GLU A 341 30.86 -19.80 7.59
CA GLU A 341 29.62 -19.31 8.23
C GLU A 341 29.15 -18.00 7.61
N TYR A 342 27.84 -17.77 7.53
CA TYR A 342 27.29 -16.47 7.13
C TYR A 342 27.11 -15.58 8.35
N LYS A 343 27.70 -14.38 8.32
CA LYS A 343 27.57 -13.40 9.41
C LYS A 343 27.21 -12.03 8.86
N ILE A 344 26.28 -11.36 9.52
CA ILE A 344 25.76 -10.02 9.18
C ILE A 344 26.71 -8.96 9.72
N GLY A 345 27.05 -7.95 8.91
CA GLY A 345 27.89 -6.83 9.38
C GLY A 345 28.67 -6.12 8.27
N ALA A 346 28.70 -6.68 7.05
CA ALA A 346 29.30 -6.02 5.91
C ALA A 346 28.42 -4.86 5.43
N MET A 347 29.02 -3.77 4.97
CA MET A 347 28.27 -2.71 4.30
C MET A 347 27.43 -3.29 3.15
N ALA A 348 26.20 -2.80 3.00
CA ALA A 348 25.39 -3.13 1.83
C ALA A 348 26.11 -2.79 0.53
N GLU A 349 25.88 -3.59 -0.53
CA GLU A 349 26.45 -3.34 -1.85
C GLU A 349 26.21 -1.88 -2.33
N PRO A 350 27.23 -1.15 -2.83
CA PRO A 350 27.07 0.25 -3.26
C PRO A 350 25.96 0.49 -4.28
N SER A 351 25.69 -0.49 -5.16
CA SER A 351 24.57 -0.43 -6.11
C SER A 351 23.20 -0.46 -5.42
N PHE A 352 23.09 -1.13 -4.27
CA PHE A 352 21.87 -1.16 -3.47
C PHE A 352 21.69 0.17 -2.74
N ILE A 353 22.75 0.68 -2.10
CA ILE A 353 22.73 1.99 -1.41
C ILE A 353 22.29 3.10 -2.35
N SER A 354 22.93 3.21 -3.51
CA SER A 354 22.61 4.24 -4.52
C SER A 354 21.18 4.14 -5.05
N ARG A 355 20.66 2.93 -5.25
CA ARG A 355 19.26 2.70 -5.67
C ARG A 355 18.27 3.17 -4.61
N THR A 356 18.48 2.78 -3.36
CA THR A 356 17.60 3.15 -2.24
C THR A 356 17.52 4.66 -2.07
N VAL A 357 18.68 5.34 -2.09
CA VAL A 357 18.76 6.80 -2.01
C VAL A 357 17.96 7.48 -3.13
N ARG A 358 18.13 7.01 -4.37
CA ARG A 358 17.47 7.60 -5.55
C ARG A 358 15.94 7.49 -5.49
N ILE A 359 15.43 6.32 -5.10
CA ILE A 359 13.98 6.09 -5.00
C ILE A 359 13.37 7.03 -3.95
N SER A 360 13.97 7.07 -2.76
CA SER A 360 13.48 7.90 -1.67
C SER A 360 13.51 9.40 -2.00
N TYR A 361 14.58 9.88 -2.65
CA TYR A 361 14.68 11.29 -3.05
C TYR A 361 13.63 11.68 -4.10
N ASN A 362 13.42 10.85 -5.13
CA ASN A 362 12.43 11.12 -6.16
C ASN A 362 11.00 11.14 -5.62
N ASN A 363 10.68 10.25 -4.68
CA ASN A 363 9.36 10.24 -4.03
C ASN A 363 9.13 11.55 -3.25
N LEU A 364 10.12 12.02 -2.50
CA LEU A 364 10.03 13.31 -1.81
C LEU A 364 9.89 14.49 -2.77
N LYS A 365 10.63 14.48 -3.88
CA LYS A 365 10.54 15.54 -4.89
C LYS A 365 9.16 15.58 -5.53
N ALA A 366 8.59 14.43 -5.89
CA ALA A 366 7.23 14.32 -6.43
C ALA A 366 6.16 14.84 -5.44
N VAL A 367 6.31 14.56 -4.15
CA VAL A 367 5.44 15.09 -3.09
C VAL A 367 5.62 16.61 -2.93
N SER A 368 6.87 17.11 -3.04
CA SER A 368 7.16 18.55 -2.91
C SER A 368 6.68 19.37 -4.11
N GLU A 369 6.83 18.86 -5.34
CA GLU A 369 6.40 19.54 -6.58
C GLU A 369 4.87 19.60 -6.68
N ALA A 370 4.16 18.61 -6.11
CA ALA A 370 2.72 18.67 -5.92
C ALA A 370 2.27 19.71 -4.86
N ALA A 371 3.17 20.19 -4.00
CA ALA A 371 2.88 21.06 -2.85
C ALA A 371 3.24 22.55 -3.05
N ILE A 372 3.80 22.97 -4.19
CA ILE A 372 4.29 24.36 -4.44
C ILE A 372 3.16 25.37 -4.80
N GLY A 373 1.89 25.01 -4.64
CA GLY A 373 0.82 26.02 -4.54
C GLY A 373 0.64 26.42 -3.08
N VAL A 374 0.84 27.70 -2.72
CA VAL A 374 0.33 28.24 -1.44
C VAL A 374 -1.12 27.76 -1.30
N PRO A 375 -1.51 26.98 -0.26
CA PRO A 375 -2.82 26.34 -0.27
C PRO A 375 -3.87 27.42 -0.12
N ARG A 376 -4.44 27.82 -1.26
CA ARG A 376 -5.69 28.56 -1.29
C ARG A 376 -6.69 27.74 -0.50
N LYS A 377 -7.44 28.37 0.42
CA LYS A 377 -8.57 27.69 1.06
C LYS A 377 -9.47 27.09 -0.03
N PRO A 378 -9.81 25.79 0.04
CA PRO A 378 -10.68 25.16 -0.93
C PRO A 378 -12.02 25.89 -0.99
N ARG A 379 -12.60 26.00 -2.18
CA ARG A 379 -13.89 26.66 -2.36
C ARG A 379 -15.02 25.63 -2.38
N VAL A 380 -15.91 25.72 -1.40
CA VAL A 380 -17.03 24.81 -1.22
C VAL A 380 -18.34 25.50 -1.55
N LEU A 381 -19.11 24.88 -2.44
CA LEU A 381 -20.49 25.25 -2.74
C LEU A 381 -21.43 24.35 -1.94
N LEU A 382 -22.11 24.92 -0.95
CA LEU A 382 -23.10 24.23 -0.12
C LEU A 382 -24.50 24.49 -0.67
N ALA A 383 -25.32 23.45 -0.82
CA ALA A 383 -26.69 23.57 -1.29
C ALA A 383 -27.69 22.95 -0.31
N ALA A 384 -28.80 23.65 -0.07
CA ALA A 384 -29.88 23.19 0.81
C ALA A 384 -31.15 22.84 0.04
N CYS A 385 -31.69 21.65 0.29
CA CYS A 385 -32.98 21.19 -0.23
C CYS A 385 -34.10 21.37 0.78
N GLY A 386 -35.35 21.40 0.31
CA GLY A 386 -36.52 21.56 1.18
C GLY A 386 -36.82 20.34 2.05
N CYS A 387 -36.33 20.34 3.30
CA CYS A 387 -36.74 19.44 4.37
C CYS A 387 -36.52 20.09 5.75
N LEU A 388 -36.92 19.40 6.83
CA LEU A 388 -36.84 19.92 8.20
C LEU A 388 -35.39 20.25 8.64
N ASP A 389 -34.42 19.43 8.23
CA ASP A 389 -33.00 19.64 8.58
C ASP A 389 -32.38 20.85 7.86
N ALA A 390 -33.10 21.52 6.96
CA ALA A 390 -32.61 22.74 6.33
C ALA A 390 -32.40 23.86 7.36
N THR A 391 -33.10 23.81 8.50
CA THR A 391 -32.85 24.67 9.66
C THR A 391 -31.39 24.64 10.15
N LYS A 392 -30.66 23.53 9.90
CA LYS A 392 -29.24 23.36 10.26
C LYS A 392 -28.25 23.95 9.24
N PHE A 393 -28.73 24.55 8.14
CA PHE A 393 -27.86 25.06 7.06
C PHE A 393 -26.89 26.15 7.52
N GLY A 394 -27.31 27.04 8.43
CA GLY A 394 -26.43 28.07 9.00
C GLY A 394 -25.25 27.47 9.76
N LEU A 395 -25.51 26.44 10.59
CA LEU A 395 -24.48 25.71 11.32
C LEU A 395 -23.53 24.95 10.37
N LEU A 396 -24.08 24.33 9.31
CA LEU A 396 -23.29 23.69 8.27
C LEU A 396 -22.32 24.69 7.61
N CYS A 397 -22.78 25.89 7.28
CA CYS A 397 -21.91 26.94 6.74
C CYS A 397 -20.75 27.27 7.71
N GLN A 398 -21.03 27.38 9.01
CA GLN A 398 -20.01 27.63 10.03
C GLN A 398 -18.93 26.53 10.07
N CYS A 399 -19.35 25.27 10.11
CA CYS A 399 -18.42 24.14 10.15
C CYS A 399 -17.49 24.05 8.92
N PHE A 400 -17.95 24.48 7.74
CA PHE A 400 -17.12 24.49 6.53
C PHE A 400 -16.19 25.71 6.45
N MET A 401 -16.61 26.88 6.97
CA MET A 401 -15.78 28.09 6.97
C MET A 401 -14.50 27.97 7.79
N GLU A 402 -14.44 27.01 8.73
CA GLU A 402 -13.22 26.71 9.51
C GLU A 402 -12.02 26.38 8.60
N TRP A 403 -12.26 25.77 7.43
CA TRP A 403 -11.20 25.30 6.54
C TRP A 403 -11.40 25.63 5.05
N ALA A 404 -12.57 26.13 4.65
CA ALA A 404 -12.92 26.44 3.25
C ALA A 404 -13.51 27.84 3.05
N GLU A 405 -13.44 28.36 1.82
CA GLU A 405 -14.28 29.47 1.37
C GLU A 405 -15.66 28.91 0.99
N VAL A 406 -16.75 29.49 1.50
CA VAL A 406 -18.10 28.91 1.35
C VAL A 406 -19.04 29.84 0.58
N ARG A 407 -19.75 29.28 -0.41
CA ARG A 407 -20.94 29.89 -1.03
C ARG A 407 -22.13 28.95 -0.89
N GLY A 408 -23.33 29.51 -0.77
CA GLY A 408 -24.57 28.77 -0.53
C GLY A 408 -25.53 28.81 -1.72
N ILE A 409 -26.25 27.72 -1.98
CA ILE A 409 -27.44 27.68 -2.85
C ILE A 409 -28.63 27.25 -2.01
N ILE A 410 -29.70 28.04 -2.03
CA ILE A 410 -30.94 27.75 -1.32
C ILE A 410 -32.04 27.52 -2.35
N THR A 411 -32.54 26.28 -2.41
CA THR A 411 -33.69 25.94 -3.26
C THR A 411 -34.95 26.66 -2.77
N LYS A 412 -35.88 26.96 -3.68
CA LYS A 412 -37.15 27.63 -3.35
C LYS A 412 -37.92 26.98 -2.20
N SER A 413 -37.90 25.65 -2.14
CA SER A 413 -38.56 24.86 -1.07
C SER A 413 -37.83 24.94 0.28
N SER A 414 -36.51 25.07 0.28
CA SER A 414 -35.70 25.19 1.52
C SER A 414 -35.79 26.56 2.18
N LEU A 415 -36.11 27.61 1.39
CA LEU A 415 -36.30 28.98 1.88
C LEU A 415 -37.33 29.08 3.02
N ARG A 416 -38.30 28.16 3.07
CA ARG A 416 -39.36 28.12 4.09
C ARG A 416 -38.86 27.68 5.47
N TYR A 417 -37.71 27.01 5.53
CA TYR A 417 -37.14 26.42 6.74
C TYR A 417 -35.89 27.16 7.22
N ILE A 418 -35.20 27.87 6.33
CA ILE A 418 -33.95 28.57 6.66
C ILE A 418 -34.25 29.99 7.11
N GLU A 419 -33.92 30.29 8.36
CA GLU A 419 -33.92 31.67 8.84
C GLU A 419 -32.70 32.41 8.28
N ARG A 420 -32.91 33.50 7.52
CA ARG A 420 -31.81 34.26 6.89
C ARG A 420 -30.76 34.75 7.89
N ALA A 421 -31.18 35.08 9.11
CA ALA A 421 -30.28 35.51 10.18
C ALA A 421 -29.34 34.40 10.69
N SER A 422 -29.66 33.12 10.45
CA SER A 422 -28.80 31.98 10.83
C SER A 422 -27.58 31.81 9.92
N ILE A 423 -27.61 32.42 8.72
CA ILE A 423 -26.53 32.29 7.74
C ILE A 423 -25.43 33.30 8.07
N PRO A 424 -24.16 32.87 8.18
CA PRO A 424 -23.06 33.80 8.45
C PRO A 424 -22.90 34.85 7.35
N ASN A 425 -22.68 36.11 7.73
CA ASN A 425 -22.53 37.24 6.81
C ASN A 425 -21.41 37.06 5.76
N ALA A 426 -20.43 36.21 6.04
CA ALA A 426 -19.33 35.92 5.13
C ALA A 426 -19.71 34.99 3.96
N VAL A 427 -20.89 34.35 4.00
CA VAL A 427 -21.34 33.40 2.98
C VAL A 427 -22.29 34.08 2.00
N SER A 428 -21.87 34.17 0.73
CA SER A 428 -22.77 34.59 -0.35
C SER A 428 -23.75 33.48 -0.70
N VAL A 429 -25.04 33.78 -0.69
CA VAL A 429 -26.12 32.81 -0.95
C VAL A 429 -26.88 33.17 -2.22
N TYR A 430 -27.10 32.16 -3.06
CA TYR A 430 -27.82 32.24 -4.32
C TYR A 430 -29.14 31.49 -4.19
N TYR A 431 -30.18 32.02 -4.83
CA TYR A 431 -31.54 31.50 -4.71
C TYR A 431 -32.03 30.99 -6.06
N ASP A 432 -32.89 29.97 -5.99
CA ASP A 432 -33.58 29.44 -7.15
C ASP A 432 -34.76 30.36 -7.53
N GLU A 433 -34.60 31.14 -8.59
CA GLU A 433 -35.63 32.00 -9.17
C GLU A 433 -36.48 31.21 -10.20
N PRO A 434 -37.80 31.43 -10.26
CA PRO A 434 -38.70 30.64 -11.11
C PRO A 434 -38.45 30.78 -12.61
N ASP A 435 -37.80 31.86 -13.04
CA ASP A 435 -37.45 32.09 -14.44
C ASP A 435 -35.96 31.80 -14.67
N TRP A 436 -35.64 31.03 -15.72
CA TRP A 436 -34.27 30.76 -16.16
C TRP A 436 -33.43 32.05 -16.32
N PHE A 437 -34.06 33.15 -16.72
CA PHE A 437 -33.40 34.45 -16.85
C PHE A 437 -32.86 35.01 -15.52
N GLY A 438 -33.44 34.61 -14.37
CA GLY A 438 -33.05 35.07 -13.05
C GLY A 438 -31.68 34.57 -12.58
N TRP A 439 -31.19 33.46 -13.15
CA TRP A 439 -29.93 32.82 -12.74
C TRP A 439 -29.00 32.47 -13.90
N LYS A 440 -29.35 32.90 -15.13
CA LYS A 440 -28.53 32.70 -16.34
C LYS A 440 -27.11 33.28 -16.15
N GLY A 441 -26.10 32.43 -16.25
CA GLY A 441 -24.68 32.79 -16.09
C GLY A 441 -24.16 32.67 -14.66
N MET A 442 -25.05 32.63 -13.65
CA MET A 442 -24.64 32.37 -12.26
C MET A 442 -24.20 30.93 -12.05
N ASP A 443 -24.81 29.99 -12.77
CA ASP A 443 -24.45 28.58 -12.80
C ASP A 443 -23.02 28.36 -13.32
N GLU A 444 -22.64 29.01 -14.41
CA GLU A 444 -21.26 28.98 -14.93
C GLU A 444 -20.25 29.59 -13.95
N ASP A 445 -20.58 30.74 -13.35
CA ASP A 445 -19.70 31.42 -12.38
C ASP A 445 -19.47 30.57 -11.14
N LEU A 446 -20.52 29.97 -10.59
CA LEU A 446 -20.45 29.08 -9.44
C LEU A 446 -19.67 27.81 -9.75
N LEU A 447 -19.85 27.25 -10.94
CA LEU A 447 -19.16 26.05 -11.40
C LEU A 447 -17.66 26.27 -11.65
N ARG A 448 -17.27 27.46 -12.13
CA ARG A 448 -15.86 27.86 -12.23
C ARG A 448 -15.26 28.16 -10.87
N TRP A 449 -16.02 28.81 -10.00
CA TRP A 449 -15.54 29.21 -8.67
C TRP A 449 -15.28 28.01 -7.77
N ALA A 450 -16.25 27.10 -7.62
CA ALA A 450 -16.22 26.05 -6.61
C ALA A 450 -15.31 24.87 -6.97
N ASP A 451 -14.64 24.30 -5.98
CA ASP A 451 -13.83 23.07 -6.10
C ASP A 451 -14.63 21.84 -5.65
N ILE A 452 -15.59 22.03 -4.73
CA ILE A 452 -16.40 20.97 -4.10
C ILE A 452 -17.87 21.40 -4.10
N LEU A 453 -18.78 20.46 -4.39
CA LEU A 453 -20.23 20.63 -4.20
C LEU A 453 -20.73 19.73 -3.08
N VAL A 454 -21.46 20.28 -2.11
CA VAL A 454 -22.12 19.52 -1.05
C VAL A 454 -23.60 19.88 -1.02
N ILE A 455 -24.48 18.88 -1.12
CA ILE A 455 -25.94 19.05 -0.98
C ILE A 455 -26.37 18.48 0.37
N ALA A 456 -26.66 19.37 1.32
CA ALA A 456 -26.96 19.04 2.70
C ALA A 456 -27.89 20.11 3.32
N PRO A 457 -29.13 19.75 3.69
CA PRO A 457 -29.75 18.44 3.50
C PRO A 457 -30.15 18.17 2.04
N LEU A 458 -30.14 16.91 1.64
CA LEU A 458 -30.69 16.43 0.38
C LEU A 458 -32.06 15.78 0.59
N SER A 459 -33.11 16.33 -0.02
CA SER A 459 -34.44 15.75 0.01
C SER A 459 -34.60 14.62 -1.01
N ALA A 460 -35.57 13.72 -0.78
CA ALA A 460 -35.91 12.64 -1.72
C ALA A 460 -36.27 13.18 -3.12
N HIS A 461 -36.88 14.36 -3.19
CA HIS A 461 -37.28 15.02 -4.43
C HIS A 461 -36.09 15.40 -5.30
N ILE A 462 -35.08 16.08 -4.71
CA ILE A 462 -33.88 16.47 -5.45
C ILE A 462 -33.04 15.24 -5.80
N LEU A 463 -32.97 14.23 -4.93
CA LEU A 463 -32.33 12.95 -5.25
C LEU A 463 -32.97 12.29 -6.48
N ALA A 464 -34.30 12.27 -6.56
CA ALA A 464 -35.03 11.75 -7.71
C ALA A 464 -34.78 12.57 -8.99
N LYS A 465 -34.81 13.90 -8.90
CA LYS A 465 -34.49 14.78 -10.03
C LYS A 465 -33.09 14.52 -10.58
N VAL A 466 -32.09 14.44 -9.71
CA VAL A 466 -30.70 14.17 -10.11
C VAL A 466 -30.57 12.79 -10.75
N ALA A 467 -31.18 11.76 -10.16
CA ALA A 467 -31.15 10.40 -10.71
C ALA A 467 -31.87 10.29 -12.07
N ALA A 468 -32.97 11.03 -12.27
CA ALA A 468 -33.67 11.12 -13.55
C ALA A 468 -32.98 12.07 -14.55
N GLY A 469 -32.00 12.84 -14.09
CA GLY A 469 -31.28 13.80 -14.92
C GLY A 469 -32.08 15.07 -15.26
N LEU A 470 -33.06 15.46 -14.43
CA LEU A 470 -33.77 16.73 -14.55
C LEU A 470 -32.84 17.89 -14.16
N CYS A 471 -32.99 19.05 -14.82
CA CYS A 471 -32.18 20.26 -14.62
C CYS A 471 -33.04 21.53 -14.68
N ASP A 472 -34.19 21.49 -14.02
CA ASP A 472 -35.24 22.51 -14.06
C ASP A 472 -35.08 23.62 -12.99
N ASP A 473 -34.03 23.56 -12.16
CA ASP A 473 -33.69 24.57 -11.17
C ASP A 473 -32.16 24.84 -11.14
N LEU A 474 -31.74 25.93 -10.50
CA LEU A 474 -30.32 26.34 -10.44
C LEU A 474 -29.42 25.20 -9.90
N LEU A 475 -29.87 24.52 -8.83
CA LEU A 475 -29.11 23.46 -8.18
C LEU A 475 -28.93 22.24 -9.11
N THR A 476 -30.01 21.76 -9.71
CA THR A 476 -29.99 20.59 -10.59
C THR A 476 -29.28 20.89 -11.91
N SER A 477 -29.32 22.12 -12.42
CA SER A 477 -28.49 22.58 -13.55
C SER A 477 -27.00 22.48 -13.23
N ILE A 478 -26.56 23.01 -12.07
CA ILE A 478 -25.16 22.93 -11.61
C ILE A 478 -24.71 21.47 -11.44
N VAL A 479 -25.53 20.61 -10.83
CA VAL A 479 -25.22 19.17 -10.68
C VAL A 479 -25.05 18.48 -12.04
N ARG A 480 -25.83 18.90 -13.05
CA ARG A 480 -25.75 18.33 -14.40
C ARG A 480 -24.51 18.79 -15.16
N ALA A 481 -24.12 20.06 -15.01
CA ALA A 481 -22.95 20.64 -15.66
C ALA A 481 -21.61 20.35 -14.95
N TRP A 482 -21.65 19.84 -13.71
CA TRP A 482 -20.47 19.67 -12.84
C TRP A 482 -19.35 18.81 -13.46
N HIS A 483 -18.09 19.26 -13.36
CA HIS A 483 -16.91 18.52 -13.85
C HIS A 483 -16.49 17.40 -12.90
N ARG A 484 -17.30 16.34 -12.81
CA ARG A 484 -17.20 15.26 -11.79
C ARG A 484 -15.86 14.55 -11.70
N ASN A 485 -15.14 14.40 -12.82
CA ASN A 485 -13.82 13.76 -12.84
C ASN A 485 -12.73 14.59 -12.14
N SER A 486 -12.96 15.90 -11.99
CA SER A 486 -12.02 16.84 -11.36
C SER A 486 -12.53 17.43 -10.04
N LYS A 487 -13.85 17.55 -9.88
CA LYS A 487 -14.50 18.20 -8.73
C LYS A 487 -15.50 17.25 -8.07
N PRO A 488 -15.31 16.85 -6.79
CA PRO A 488 -16.21 15.91 -6.13
C PRO A 488 -17.58 16.53 -5.78
N ILE A 489 -18.61 15.67 -5.72
CA ILE A 489 -19.97 15.99 -5.24
C ILE A 489 -20.31 15.10 -4.04
N TYR A 490 -20.84 15.71 -2.97
CA TYR A 490 -21.26 15.02 -1.75
C TYR A 490 -22.73 15.27 -1.43
N PHE A 491 -23.48 14.21 -1.12
CA PHE A 491 -24.90 14.24 -0.80
C PHE A 491 -25.15 13.80 0.64
N ALA A 492 -25.81 14.63 1.45
CA ALA A 492 -26.24 14.28 2.80
C ALA A 492 -27.78 14.19 2.87
N PRO A 493 -28.37 13.02 2.56
CA PRO A 493 -29.81 12.81 2.57
C PRO A 493 -30.47 13.09 3.93
N SER A 494 -31.66 13.68 3.88
CA SER A 494 -32.56 13.89 5.01
C SER A 494 -34.00 13.71 4.55
N MET A 495 -34.65 12.66 5.03
CA MET A 495 -36.03 12.33 4.68
C MET A 495 -36.65 11.37 5.69
N ASN A 496 -37.98 11.25 5.65
CA ASN A 496 -38.65 10.28 6.49
C ASN A 496 -38.07 8.86 6.26
N PRO A 497 -37.84 8.07 7.30
CA PRO A 497 -37.30 6.71 7.19
C PRO A 497 -38.07 5.76 6.26
N PHE A 498 -39.38 5.93 6.13
CA PHE A 498 -40.18 5.20 5.13
C PHE A 498 -39.84 5.64 3.69
N MET A 499 -39.57 6.93 3.47
CA MET A 499 -39.09 7.44 2.18
C MET A 499 -37.67 6.95 1.90
N TRP A 500 -36.79 6.91 2.92
CA TRP A 500 -35.44 6.40 2.78
C TRP A 500 -35.44 4.93 2.36
N LYS A 501 -36.19 4.07 3.05
CA LYS A 501 -36.30 2.63 2.76
C LYS A 501 -37.04 2.31 1.45
N ASN A 502 -37.68 3.30 0.82
CA ASN A 502 -38.47 3.06 -0.39
C ASN A 502 -37.59 2.54 -1.54
N PRO A 503 -38.01 1.51 -2.30
CA PRO A 503 -37.26 0.97 -3.43
C PRO A 503 -36.87 2.02 -4.49
N PHE A 504 -37.70 3.04 -4.73
CA PHE A 504 -37.37 4.13 -5.66
C PHE A 504 -36.19 4.96 -5.14
N THR A 505 -36.17 5.28 -3.85
CA THR A 505 -35.08 6.02 -3.22
C THR A 505 -33.79 5.21 -3.21
N GLN A 506 -33.88 3.90 -2.94
CA GLN A 506 -32.71 3.01 -3.01
C GLN A 506 -32.18 2.91 -4.44
N ARG A 507 -33.05 2.84 -5.45
CA ARG A 507 -32.65 2.86 -6.86
C ARG A 507 -32.00 4.19 -7.26
N HIS A 508 -32.57 5.33 -6.87
CA HIS A 508 -31.97 6.63 -7.13
C HIS A 508 -30.60 6.78 -6.46
N ARG A 509 -30.45 6.24 -5.24
CA ARG A 509 -29.18 6.18 -4.53
C ARG A 509 -28.13 5.39 -5.33
N SER A 510 -28.46 4.19 -5.78
CA SER A 510 -27.52 3.38 -6.57
C SER A 510 -27.10 4.10 -7.84
N ILE A 511 -28.03 4.75 -8.55
CA ILE A 511 -27.71 5.52 -9.78
C ILE A 511 -26.72 6.65 -9.47
N VAL A 512 -26.92 7.41 -8.38
CA VAL A 512 -25.99 8.52 -8.07
C VAL A 512 -24.63 8.02 -7.58
N GLU A 513 -24.58 6.91 -6.84
CA GLU A 513 -23.33 6.27 -6.42
C GLU A 513 -22.54 5.73 -7.62
N GLU A 514 -23.20 5.09 -8.59
CA GLU A 514 -22.60 4.64 -9.86
C GLU A 514 -22.03 5.80 -10.68
N LEU A 515 -22.64 7.00 -10.58
CA LEU A 515 -22.17 8.23 -11.23
C LEU A 515 -21.00 8.90 -10.50
N GLY A 516 -20.44 8.26 -9.47
CA GLY A 516 -19.30 8.76 -8.69
C GLY A 516 -19.66 9.88 -7.70
N ILE A 517 -20.94 10.04 -7.36
CA ILE A 517 -21.40 10.99 -6.35
C ILE A 517 -21.32 10.33 -4.97
N PHE A 518 -20.69 10.99 -4.01
CA PHE A 518 -20.52 10.43 -2.68
C PHE A 518 -21.74 10.69 -1.80
N VAL A 519 -22.30 9.64 -1.18
CA VAL A 519 -23.47 9.76 -0.30
C VAL A 519 -23.08 9.57 1.17
N ILE A 520 -23.23 10.63 1.97
CA ILE A 520 -23.06 10.61 3.43
C ILE A 520 -24.39 10.18 4.05
N GLY A 521 -24.53 8.88 4.32
CA GLY A 521 -25.81 8.26 4.71
C GLY A 521 -26.49 8.89 5.94
N PRO A 522 -27.82 8.79 6.05
CA PRO A 522 -28.58 9.40 7.14
C PRO A 522 -28.36 8.67 8.47
N VAL A 523 -28.43 9.42 9.58
CA VAL A 523 -28.26 8.91 10.95
C VAL A 523 -29.60 8.56 11.60
N SER A 524 -29.53 7.81 12.71
CA SER A 524 -30.69 7.48 13.55
C SER A 524 -30.79 8.48 14.69
N GLN A 525 -31.94 9.15 14.84
CA GLN A 525 -32.25 9.84 16.09
C GLN A 525 -32.68 8.83 17.17
N ALA A 526 -32.21 9.02 18.40
CA ALA A 526 -32.56 8.19 19.55
C ALA A 526 -33.65 8.88 20.39
N LYS A 527 -34.87 8.35 20.32
CA LYS A 527 -35.90 8.32 21.39
C LYS A 527 -37.12 7.53 20.86
N GLY A 528 -37.14 6.22 21.12
CA GLY A 528 -38.37 5.40 21.08
C GLY A 528 -38.66 4.56 19.84
N GLU A 529 -38.20 4.89 18.63
CA GLU A 529 -38.46 4.07 17.44
C GLU A 529 -37.25 4.05 16.48
N TYR A 530 -36.78 2.86 16.08
CA TYR A 530 -35.70 2.68 15.10
C TYR A 530 -36.13 3.22 13.74
N LYS A 531 -35.70 4.43 13.37
CA LYS A 531 -36.02 4.98 12.05
C LYS A 531 -34.82 5.76 11.46
N ILE A 532 -34.10 5.13 10.51
CA ILE A 532 -32.98 5.67 9.73
C ILE A 532 -33.50 6.74 8.74
N GLY A 533 -33.09 8.00 8.83
CA GLY A 533 -33.53 9.03 7.86
C GLY A 533 -33.15 10.49 8.16
N ALA A 534 -32.60 10.81 9.34
CA ALA A 534 -32.16 12.17 9.65
C ALA A 534 -30.83 12.50 8.97
N MET A 535 -30.60 13.78 8.62
CA MET A 535 -29.29 14.22 8.14
C MET A 535 -28.22 13.93 9.20
N ALA A 536 -27.02 13.51 8.76
CA ALA A 536 -25.84 13.49 9.64
C ALA A 536 -25.59 14.87 10.25
N GLU A 537 -24.93 14.93 11.40
CA GLU A 537 -24.67 16.22 12.05
C GLU A 537 -23.75 17.09 11.16
N PRO A 538 -23.97 18.42 11.10
CA PRO A 538 -23.20 19.30 10.22
C PRO A 538 -21.67 19.24 10.40
N SER A 539 -21.20 19.03 11.63
CA SER A 539 -19.79 18.82 11.95
C SER A 539 -19.23 17.56 11.28
N ASP A 540 -19.99 16.47 11.31
CA ASP A 540 -19.59 15.17 10.75
C ASP A 540 -19.55 15.25 9.22
N ILE A 541 -20.50 15.97 8.61
CA ILE A 541 -20.51 16.24 7.17
C ILE A 541 -19.26 17.04 6.77
N SER A 542 -18.95 18.12 7.50
CA SER A 542 -17.75 18.94 7.25
C SER A 542 -16.47 18.12 7.34
N LEU A 543 -16.33 17.31 8.40
CA LEU A 543 -15.16 16.46 8.61
C LEU A 543 -15.01 15.39 7.52
N ALA A 544 -16.09 14.70 7.15
CA ALA A 544 -16.07 13.67 6.12
C ALA A 544 -15.64 14.23 4.76
N VAL A 545 -16.15 15.41 4.39
CA VAL A 545 -15.75 16.09 3.14
C VAL A 545 -14.29 16.54 3.20
N ARG A 546 -13.83 17.09 4.34
CA ARG A 546 -12.45 17.54 4.52
C ARG A 546 -11.45 16.40 4.36
N ILE A 547 -11.69 15.26 5.00
CA ILE A 547 -10.82 14.07 4.91
C ILE A 547 -10.80 13.56 3.46
N SER A 548 -11.97 13.34 2.87
CA SER A 548 -12.10 12.84 1.50
C SER A 548 -11.39 13.73 0.47
N TYR A 549 -11.50 15.05 0.61
CA TYR A 549 -10.84 16.01 -0.27
C TYR A 549 -9.31 16.03 -0.08
N SER A 550 -8.84 15.94 1.17
CA SER A 550 -7.41 15.94 1.48
C SER A 550 -6.71 14.68 0.94
N THR A 551 -7.35 13.51 1.04
CA THR A 551 -6.81 12.25 0.50
C THR A 551 -6.72 12.27 -1.03
N LYS A 552 -7.68 12.90 -1.72
CA LYS A 552 -7.63 13.09 -3.19
C LYS A 552 -6.48 13.99 -3.64
N LEU A 553 -6.14 15.04 -2.88
CA LEU A 553 -5.00 15.91 -3.17
C LEU A 553 -3.65 15.19 -3.01
N GLN A 554 -3.57 14.17 -2.17
CA GLN A 554 -2.35 13.38 -1.91
C GLN A 554 -2.11 12.25 -2.92
N GLY A 555 -2.86 12.18 -4.02
CA GLY A 555 -2.60 11.23 -5.12
C GLY A 555 -2.97 9.77 -4.83
N ASN A 556 -3.58 9.47 -3.68
CA ASN A 556 -4.13 8.14 -3.42
C ASN A 556 -5.46 7.99 -4.16
N ASN A 557 -5.42 7.33 -5.31
CA ASN A 557 -6.60 6.86 -6.02
C ASN A 557 -7.33 5.80 -5.18
N MET A 558 -8.26 6.23 -4.33
CA MET A 558 -9.33 5.35 -3.85
C MET A 558 -10.15 4.91 -5.07
N SER A 559 -10.11 3.61 -5.35
CA SER A 559 -10.96 2.95 -6.34
C SER A 559 -12.42 3.37 -6.16
N SER A 560 -13.08 3.70 -7.27
CA SER A 560 -14.43 4.28 -7.41
C SER A 560 -15.60 3.39 -6.92
N SER A 561 -15.45 2.66 -5.82
CA SER A 561 -16.48 1.76 -5.28
C SER A 561 -16.62 1.83 -3.75
N SER A 562 -15.86 2.68 -3.06
CA SER A 562 -16.04 2.87 -1.63
C SER A 562 -17.09 3.95 -1.37
N VAL A 563 -18.30 3.52 -0.97
CA VAL A 563 -19.21 4.31 -0.14
C VAL A 563 -18.36 5.03 0.92
N LEU A 564 -18.39 6.37 0.95
CA LEU A 564 -17.74 7.12 2.02
C LEU A 564 -18.46 6.80 3.33
N TYR A 565 -17.94 5.80 4.04
CA TYR A 565 -18.28 5.56 5.42
C TYR A 565 -17.77 6.75 6.21
N THR A 566 -18.69 7.46 6.86
CA THR A 566 -18.34 8.11 8.13
C THR A 566 -17.77 7.00 9.03
N PRO A 567 -16.75 7.25 9.87
CA PRO A 567 -16.32 6.26 10.86
C PRO A 567 -17.46 6.07 11.85
N ARG A 568 -18.39 5.17 11.49
CA ARG A 568 -19.37 4.63 12.40
C ARG A 568 -18.53 3.88 13.43
N LYS A 569 -18.69 4.22 14.71
CA LYS A 569 -18.16 3.39 15.80
C LYS A 569 -18.49 1.92 15.46
N PRO A 570 -17.48 1.06 15.25
CA PRO A 570 -17.69 -0.30 14.76
C PRO A 570 -18.65 -1.04 15.69
N ARG A 571 -19.53 -1.89 15.14
CA ARG A 571 -20.49 -2.66 15.93
C ARG A 571 -19.82 -3.94 16.39
N VAL A 572 -19.44 -3.98 17.65
CA VAL A 572 -18.75 -5.10 18.27
C VAL A 572 -19.74 -5.95 19.06
N LEU A 573 -19.80 -7.23 18.72
CA LEU A 573 -20.53 -8.23 19.48
C LEU A 573 -19.57 -8.89 20.45
N LEU A 574 -19.67 -8.53 21.73
CA LEU A 574 -18.87 -9.12 22.80
C LEU A 574 -19.61 -10.31 23.38
N ALA A 575 -18.93 -11.44 23.55
CA ALA A 575 -19.51 -12.65 24.09
C ALA A 575 -18.74 -13.16 25.32
N ALA A 576 -19.46 -13.58 26.36
CA ALA A 576 -18.92 -14.12 27.59
C ALA A 576 -19.27 -15.60 27.78
N CYS A 577 -18.25 -16.42 28.06
CA CYS A 577 -18.41 -17.82 28.45
C CYS A 577 -18.35 -18.02 29.97
N GLY A 578 -18.94 -19.11 30.47
CA GLY A 578 -18.96 -19.43 31.90
C GLY A 578 -17.58 -19.81 32.46
N CYS A 579 -16.88 -18.84 33.03
CA CYS A 579 -15.66 -19.02 33.82
C CYS A 579 -15.46 -17.81 34.76
N ILE A 580 -14.50 -17.90 35.69
CA ILE A 580 -14.25 -16.86 36.70
C ILE A 580 -13.93 -15.50 36.06
N ALA A 581 -13.20 -15.48 34.93
CA ALA A 581 -12.86 -14.26 34.21
C ALA A 581 -14.07 -13.50 33.65
N ALA A 582 -15.26 -14.10 33.62
CA ALA A 582 -16.47 -13.40 33.18
C ALA A 582 -16.85 -12.24 34.12
N ALA A 583 -16.35 -12.22 35.37
CA ALA A 583 -16.46 -11.06 36.24
C ALA A 583 -15.83 -9.79 35.64
N LYS A 584 -14.81 -9.92 34.77
CA LYS A 584 -14.17 -8.79 34.06
C LYS A 584 -14.98 -8.35 32.81
N PHE A 585 -16.12 -8.97 32.48
CA PHE A 585 -16.86 -8.67 31.24
C PHE A 585 -17.47 -7.27 31.20
N GLY A 586 -17.93 -6.74 32.34
CA GLY A 586 -18.42 -5.36 32.43
C GLY A 586 -17.33 -4.34 32.09
N LEU A 587 -16.13 -4.52 32.66
CA LEU A 587 -14.93 -3.72 32.34
C LEU A 587 -14.56 -3.83 30.86
N LEU A 588 -14.59 -5.03 30.29
CA LEU A 588 -14.36 -5.25 28.86
C LEU A 588 -15.35 -4.45 28.01
N CYS A 589 -16.63 -4.48 28.34
CA CYS A 589 -17.65 -3.68 27.67
C CYS A 589 -17.32 -2.18 27.72
N GLN A 590 -16.88 -1.66 28.87
CA GLN A 590 -16.47 -0.26 29.02
C GLN A 590 -15.27 0.10 28.13
N CYS A 591 -14.25 -0.76 28.06
CA CYS A 591 -13.09 -0.56 27.21
C CYS A 591 -13.49 -0.44 25.73
N PHE A 592 -14.41 -1.28 25.26
CA PHE A 592 -14.90 -1.21 23.87
C PHE A 592 -15.83 -0.03 23.61
N LEU A 593 -16.67 0.40 24.56
CA LEU A 593 -17.58 1.54 24.39
C LEU A 593 -16.85 2.87 24.08
N SER A 594 -15.57 2.99 24.49
CA SER A 594 -14.74 4.15 24.20
C SER A 594 -14.60 4.41 22.69
N TRP A 595 -14.61 3.37 21.86
CA TRP A 595 -14.41 3.48 20.39
C TRP A 595 -15.43 2.71 19.53
N ALA A 596 -16.21 1.79 20.11
CA ALA A 596 -17.16 0.91 19.42
C ALA A 596 -18.59 1.01 19.99
N ARG A 597 -19.57 0.51 19.23
CA ARG A 597 -20.92 0.21 19.74
C ARG A 597 -20.96 -1.24 20.15
N VAL A 598 -21.40 -1.53 21.37
CA VAL A 598 -21.29 -2.87 21.95
C VAL A 598 -22.67 -3.49 22.17
N ARG A 599 -22.83 -4.75 21.77
CA ARG A 599 -23.90 -5.64 22.26
C ARG A 599 -23.24 -6.86 22.90
N GLY A 600 -23.82 -7.33 24.00
CA GLY A 600 -23.30 -8.45 24.78
C GLY A 600 -24.06 -9.74 24.50
N VAL A 601 -23.37 -10.87 24.41
CA VAL A 601 -23.96 -12.21 24.39
C VAL A 601 -23.39 -12.99 25.57
N ALA A 602 -24.24 -13.57 26.40
CA ALA A 602 -23.83 -14.36 27.54
C ALA A 602 -24.33 -15.80 27.39
N THR A 603 -23.46 -16.77 27.66
CA THR A 603 -23.92 -18.15 27.85
C THR A 603 -24.70 -18.27 29.16
N GLN A 604 -25.62 -19.24 29.27
CA GLN A 604 -26.36 -19.47 30.52
C GLN A 604 -25.42 -19.69 31.73
N SER A 605 -24.24 -20.26 31.50
CA SER A 605 -23.24 -20.48 32.55
C SER A 605 -22.47 -19.20 32.94
N SER A 606 -22.31 -18.22 32.04
CA SER A 606 -21.61 -16.96 32.38
C SER A 606 -22.43 -16.04 33.26
N LEU A 607 -23.77 -16.10 33.18
CA LEU A 607 -24.67 -15.29 34.01
C LEU A 607 -24.41 -15.44 35.52
N ARG A 608 -23.80 -16.55 35.98
CA ARG A 608 -23.45 -16.77 37.39
C ARG A 608 -22.23 -15.97 37.87
N PHE A 609 -21.41 -15.50 36.93
CA PHE A 609 -20.14 -14.82 37.20
C PHE A 609 -20.16 -13.35 36.78
N LEU A 610 -21.13 -12.94 35.96
CA LEU A 610 -21.30 -11.55 35.56
C LEU A 610 -21.69 -10.72 36.78
N ASP A 611 -20.91 -9.69 37.06
CA ASP A 611 -21.29 -8.67 38.03
C ASP A 611 -22.22 -7.67 37.37
N ALA A 612 -23.51 -7.73 37.72
CA ALA A 612 -24.54 -6.84 37.20
C ALA A 612 -24.24 -5.35 37.50
N ALA A 613 -23.51 -5.05 38.59
CA ALA A 613 -23.12 -3.67 38.93
C ALA A 613 -22.03 -3.11 38.00
N SER A 614 -21.21 -3.99 37.40
CA SER A 614 -20.13 -3.61 36.48
C SER A 614 -20.58 -3.38 35.03
N MET A 615 -21.81 -3.81 34.70
CA MET A 615 -22.33 -3.77 33.34
C MET A 615 -22.79 -2.35 32.95
N PRO A 616 -22.32 -1.79 31.82
CA PRO A 616 -22.79 -0.49 31.37
C PRO A 616 -24.25 -0.53 30.92
N ASP A 617 -25.07 0.44 31.36
CA ASP A 617 -26.50 0.57 30.98
C ASP A 617 -26.73 0.62 29.46
N SER A 618 -25.72 1.06 28.71
CA SER A 618 -25.77 1.15 27.24
C SER A 618 -25.63 -0.18 26.50
N VAL A 619 -25.27 -1.27 27.20
CA VAL A 619 -25.02 -2.59 26.59
C VAL A 619 -26.20 -3.52 26.84
N VAL A 620 -26.86 -3.94 25.76
CA VAL A 620 -27.90 -4.97 25.81
C VAL A 620 -27.25 -6.35 25.85
N LEU A 621 -27.60 -7.16 26.84
CA LEU A 621 -27.09 -8.52 27.03
C LEU A 621 -28.13 -9.56 26.57
N TYR A 622 -27.76 -10.39 25.60
CA TYR A 622 -28.57 -11.46 25.03
C TYR A 622 -28.10 -12.83 25.55
N PHE A 623 -29.02 -13.70 25.97
CA PHE A 623 -28.67 -15.01 26.55
C PHE A 623 -29.66 -16.14 26.20
N VAL A 624 -30.73 -15.84 25.46
CA VAL A 624 -31.74 -16.82 24.99
C VAL A 624 -31.86 -16.74 23.46
N ILE A 625 -32.13 -17.88 22.83
CA ILE A 625 -32.39 -17.98 21.38
C ILE A 625 -33.82 -17.46 21.09
N ASP A 626 -34.03 -16.16 21.18
CA ASP A 626 -35.33 -15.51 20.94
C ASP A 626 -35.25 -14.54 19.76
N ASN A 627 -35.47 -15.03 18.52
CA ASN A 627 -35.52 -14.26 17.25
C ASN A 627 -34.39 -13.23 16.99
N CYS A 628 -33.36 -13.18 17.83
CA CYS A 628 -32.30 -12.20 17.82
C CYS A 628 -31.06 -12.68 17.05
N LEU A 629 -30.97 -13.97 16.72
CA LEU A 629 -29.81 -14.55 16.02
C LEU A 629 -29.50 -13.82 14.71
N VAL A 630 -30.50 -13.71 13.82
CA VAL A 630 -30.34 -13.05 12.52
C VAL A 630 -30.02 -11.56 12.74
N GLU A 631 -30.71 -10.91 13.69
CA GLU A 631 -30.46 -9.51 14.02
C GLU A 631 -29.01 -9.28 14.47
N LEU A 632 -28.46 -10.14 15.34
CA LEU A 632 -27.11 -10.01 15.86
C LEU A 632 -26.05 -10.26 14.77
N LEU A 633 -26.28 -11.23 13.88
CA LEU A 633 -25.39 -11.55 12.75
C LEU A 633 -25.33 -10.41 11.72
N GLU A 634 -26.47 -9.79 11.42
CA GLU A 634 -26.55 -8.63 10.52
C GLU A 634 -26.06 -7.34 11.19
N TRP A 635 -26.26 -7.21 12.50
CA TRP A 635 -25.88 -6.01 13.25
C TRP A 635 -24.38 -5.92 13.48
N ALA A 636 -23.70 -7.02 13.79
CA ALA A 636 -22.31 -7.00 14.21
C ALA A 636 -21.33 -6.90 13.02
N ASP A 637 -20.34 -6.03 13.15
CA ASP A 637 -19.21 -5.88 12.22
C ASP A 637 -17.99 -6.69 12.72
N ILE A 638 -17.83 -6.83 14.04
CA ILE A 638 -16.73 -7.57 14.69
C ILE A 638 -17.31 -8.48 15.78
N MET A 639 -16.78 -9.70 15.91
CA MET A 639 -17.10 -10.61 17.01
C MET A 639 -15.89 -10.82 17.93
N VAL A 640 -16.12 -10.76 19.24
CA VAL A 640 -15.09 -11.07 20.25
C VAL A 640 -15.68 -11.99 21.33
N ILE A 641 -15.07 -13.15 21.56
CA ILE A 641 -15.43 -14.01 22.71
C ILE A 641 -14.36 -13.85 23.79
N ALA A 642 -14.69 -13.16 24.87
CA ALA A 642 -13.78 -12.87 25.97
C ALA A 642 -14.59 -12.74 27.28
N PRO A 643 -14.47 -13.69 28.23
CA PRO A 643 -13.61 -14.87 28.16
C PRO A 643 -14.19 -16.00 27.29
N LEU A 644 -13.31 -16.76 26.64
CA LEU A 644 -13.61 -18.04 26.00
C LEU A 644 -13.25 -19.20 26.95
N SER A 645 -14.26 -19.96 27.37
CA SER A 645 -14.05 -21.15 28.23
C SER A 645 -13.57 -22.36 27.42
N ALA A 646 -12.83 -23.28 28.04
CA ALA A 646 -12.40 -24.53 27.41
C ALA A 646 -13.58 -25.36 26.86
N ARG A 647 -14.73 -25.35 27.54
CA ARG A 647 -15.96 -26.02 27.07
C ARG A 647 -16.48 -25.39 25.77
N THR A 648 -16.56 -24.07 25.71
CA THR A 648 -17.04 -23.37 24.50
C THR A 648 -16.05 -23.52 23.35
N LEU A 649 -14.73 -23.48 23.63
CA LEU A 649 -13.69 -23.77 22.64
C LEU A 649 -13.87 -25.16 22.02
N ALA A 650 -14.09 -26.19 22.86
CA ALA A 650 -14.36 -27.54 22.39
C ALA A 650 -15.65 -27.65 21.57
N LYS A 651 -16.71 -26.91 21.94
CA LYS A 651 -17.97 -26.85 21.18
C LYS A 651 -17.77 -26.22 19.80
N ILE A 652 -17.06 -25.10 19.73
CA ILE A 652 -16.74 -24.40 18.47
C ILE A 652 -15.92 -25.32 17.57
N ALA A 653 -14.83 -25.91 18.09
CA ALA A 653 -13.98 -26.81 17.33
C ALA A 653 -14.71 -28.09 16.88
N GLY A 654 -15.64 -28.60 17.69
CA GLY A 654 -16.48 -29.75 17.34
C GLY A 654 -17.70 -29.41 16.48
N GLY A 655 -17.95 -28.13 16.19
CA GLY A 655 -19.10 -27.69 15.39
C GLY A 655 -20.47 -27.86 16.08
N PHE A 656 -20.50 -27.91 17.41
CA PHE A 656 -21.74 -27.99 18.19
C PHE A 656 -22.47 -26.64 18.22
N CYS A 657 -23.80 -26.68 18.22
CA CYS A 657 -24.68 -25.51 18.14
C CYS A 657 -25.88 -25.70 19.10
N ASP A 658 -25.61 -25.62 20.40
CA ASP A 658 -26.57 -25.94 21.47
C ASP A 658 -26.95 -24.73 22.35
N ASP A 659 -26.38 -23.56 22.08
CA ASP A 659 -26.72 -22.29 22.72
C ASP A 659 -26.67 -21.12 21.72
N LEU A 660 -27.11 -19.93 22.15
CA LEU A 660 -27.14 -18.73 21.30
C LEU A 660 -25.73 -18.38 20.78
N LEU A 661 -24.71 -18.47 21.62
CA LEU A 661 -23.34 -18.11 21.25
C LEU A 661 -22.80 -19.05 20.17
N THR A 662 -22.91 -20.35 20.36
CA THR A 662 -22.47 -21.35 19.38
C THR A 662 -23.27 -21.28 18.07
N SER A 663 -24.56 -20.90 18.15
CA SER A 663 -25.39 -20.60 16.96
C SER A 663 -24.88 -19.38 16.19
N ILE A 664 -24.49 -18.31 16.89
CA ILE A 664 -23.88 -17.11 16.27
C ILE A 664 -22.55 -17.47 15.61
N VAL A 665 -21.67 -18.23 16.29
CA VAL A 665 -20.39 -18.67 15.73
C VAL A 665 -20.59 -19.48 14.43
N ARG A 666 -21.61 -20.35 14.39
CA ARG A 666 -21.92 -21.16 13.21
C ARG A 666 -22.46 -20.34 12.05
N GLY A 667 -23.23 -19.28 12.33
CA GLY A 667 -23.80 -18.37 11.34
C GLY A 667 -22.92 -17.17 10.98
N TRP A 668 -21.72 -17.05 11.56
CA TRP A 668 -20.83 -15.91 11.36
C TRP A 668 -20.28 -15.85 9.93
N ASP A 669 -20.23 -14.64 9.36
CA ASP A 669 -19.53 -14.40 8.10
C ASP A 669 -18.03 -14.24 8.37
N TYR A 670 -17.23 -15.26 8.05
CA TYR A 670 -15.78 -15.30 8.32
C TYR A 670 -14.96 -14.27 7.53
N ARG A 671 -15.59 -13.48 6.64
CA ARG A 671 -14.98 -12.26 6.10
C ARG A 671 -14.90 -11.13 7.14
N LYS A 672 -15.77 -11.15 8.15
CA LYS A 672 -15.78 -10.21 9.28
C LYS A 672 -14.77 -10.62 10.35
N PRO A 673 -14.07 -9.67 11.00
CA PRO A 673 -13.11 -9.98 12.06
C PRO A 673 -13.74 -10.76 13.22
N PHE A 674 -13.06 -11.82 13.66
CA PHE A 674 -13.49 -12.67 14.77
C PHE A 674 -12.31 -12.99 15.68
N PHE A 675 -12.39 -12.52 16.93
CA PHE A 675 -11.37 -12.69 17.96
C PHE A 675 -11.86 -13.56 19.12
N VAL A 676 -10.94 -14.27 19.75
CA VAL A 676 -11.20 -15.00 20.99
C VAL A 676 -10.08 -14.78 22.01
N ALA A 677 -10.46 -14.57 23.27
CA ALA A 677 -9.54 -14.48 24.41
C ALA A 677 -9.85 -15.62 25.39
N PRO A 678 -9.06 -16.71 25.38
CA PRO A 678 -9.28 -17.87 26.23
C PRO A 678 -9.03 -17.54 27.71
N SER A 679 -9.76 -18.21 28.58
CA SER A 679 -9.54 -18.20 30.02
C SER A 679 -9.78 -19.58 30.60
N MET A 680 -8.71 -20.21 31.10
CA MET A 680 -8.76 -21.54 31.69
C MET A 680 -7.56 -21.80 32.60
N HIS A 681 -7.68 -22.80 33.47
CA HIS A 681 -6.57 -23.19 34.34
C HIS A 681 -5.32 -23.59 33.55
N HIS A 682 -4.13 -23.41 34.12
CA HIS A 682 -2.85 -23.69 33.47
C HIS A 682 -2.75 -25.09 32.82
N TRP A 683 -3.08 -26.12 33.58
CA TRP A 683 -3.10 -27.50 33.08
C TRP A 683 -4.12 -27.74 31.95
N MET A 684 -5.21 -26.96 31.89
CA MET A 684 -6.17 -27.02 30.78
C MET A 684 -5.61 -26.33 29.54
N TRP A 685 -4.85 -25.24 29.71
CA TRP A 685 -4.20 -24.54 28.61
C TRP A 685 -3.11 -25.41 27.95
N LYS A 686 -2.25 -26.04 28.77
CA LYS A 686 -1.20 -26.97 28.33
C LYS A 686 -1.71 -28.31 27.79
N ASN A 687 -3.03 -28.54 27.81
CA ASN A 687 -3.57 -29.82 27.37
C ASN A 687 -3.46 -29.97 25.83
N PRO A 688 -2.98 -31.11 25.31
CA PRO A 688 -2.87 -31.33 23.85
C PRO A 688 -4.20 -31.20 23.09
N PHE A 689 -5.34 -31.44 23.74
CA PHE A 689 -6.65 -31.22 23.12
C PHE A 689 -6.94 -29.73 22.93
N THR A 690 -6.56 -28.88 23.88
CA THR A 690 -6.69 -27.42 23.78
C THR A 690 -5.82 -26.88 22.65
N GLU A 691 -4.57 -27.32 22.57
CA GLU A 691 -3.65 -26.94 21.49
C GLU A 691 -4.23 -27.29 20.11
N LYS A 692 -4.75 -28.52 19.94
CA LYS A 692 -5.42 -28.93 18.70
C LYS A 692 -6.64 -28.07 18.37
N GLN A 693 -7.43 -27.69 19.37
CA GLN A 693 -8.62 -26.85 19.18
C GLN A 693 -8.24 -25.42 18.81
N CYS A 694 -7.20 -24.84 19.43
CA CYS A 694 -6.65 -23.53 19.07
C CYS A 694 -6.15 -23.51 17.62
N ASN A 695 -5.33 -24.49 17.23
CA ASN A 695 -4.83 -24.60 15.85
C ASN A 695 -5.99 -24.73 14.84
N PHE A 696 -7.06 -25.44 15.21
CA PHE A 696 -8.23 -25.58 14.34
C PHE A 696 -8.96 -24.25 14.12
N ILE A 697 -9.20 -23.46 15.17
CA ILE A 697 -9.90 -22.18 15.04
C ILE A 697 -9.06 -21.11 14.33
N GLU A 698 -7.73 -21.12 14.51
CA GLU A 698 -6.81 -20.23 13.79
C GLU A 698 -6.82 -20.52 12.27
N ASN A 699 -6.86 -21.79 11.89
CA ASN A 699 -7.00 -22.19 10.48
C ASN A 699 -8.33 -21.76 9.84
N LEU A 700 -9.38 -21.48 10.64
CA LEU A 700 -10.64 -20.92 10.16
C LEU A 700 -10.59 -19.39 10.01
N GLY A 701 -9.45 -18.75 10.34
CA GLY A 701 -9.29 -17.29 10.31
C GLY A 701 -9.75 -16.58 11.60
N ILE A 702 -9.98 -17.33 12.69
CA ILE A 702 -10.31 -16.75 14.01
C ILE A 702 -9.00 -16.35 14.70
N SER A 703 -8.90 -15.08 15.11
CA SER A 703 -7.69 -14.53 15.75
C SER A 703 -7.67 -14.83 17.25
N LEU A 704 -6.63 -15.55 17.70
CA LEU A 704 -6.42 -15.93 19.09
C LEU A 704 -5.61 -14.87 19.84
N ILE A 705 -6.19 -14.28 20.89
CA ILE A 705 -5.49 -13.40 21.83
C ILE A 705 -4.87 -14.27 22.92
N GLN A 706 -3.55 -14.27 23.05
CA GLN A 706 -2.84 -15.18 23.95
C GLN A 706 -3.16 -14.90 25.44
N PRO A 707 -3.32 -15.94 26.27
CA PRO A 707 -3.53 -15.77 27.71
C PRO A 707 -2.25 -15.27 28.41
N LEU A 708 -2.42 -14.60 29.55
CA LEU A 708 -1.31 -14.11 30.36
C LEU A 708 -0.60 -15.26 31.08
N SER A 709 0.71 -15.08 31.27
CA SER A 709 1.55 -15.89 32.13
C SER A 709 1.83 -15.14 33.43
N GLN A 710 1.53 -15.75 34.58
CA GLN A 710 1.79 -15.19 35.91
C GLN A 710 2.52 -16.20 36.79
N THR A 711 3.29 -15.69 37.76
CA THR A 711 3.90 -16.55 38.79
C THR A 711 2.89 -16.75 39.91
N SER A 712 2.55 -18.00 40.20
CA SER A 712 1.62 -18.36 41.26
C SER A 712 2.19 -18.01 42.64
N ALA A 713 1.33 -17.99 43.67
CA ALA A 713 1.75 -17.79 45.05
C ALA A 713 2.72 -18.87 45.56
N SER A 714 2.79 -20.03 44.88
CA SER A 714 3.76 -21.10 45.14
C SER A 714 5.07 -20.97 44.34
N GLY A 715 5.24 -19.92 43.52
CA GLY A 715 6.44 -19.65 42.73
C GLY A 715 6.49 -20.35 41.37
N GLU A 716 5.42 -21.00 40.92
CA GLU A 716 5.35 -21.70 39.64
C GLU A 716 4.82 -20.78 38.52
N TYR A 717 5.39 -20.87 37.32
CA TYR A 717 4.91 -20.12 36.14
C TYR A 717 3.63 -20.77 35.60
N GLU A 718 2.50 -20.11 35.84
CA GLU A 718 1.18 -20.50 35.34
C GLU A 718 0.82 -19.64 34.11
N THR A 719 0.06 -20.21 33.19
CA THR A 719 -0.35 -19.57 31.91
C THR A 719 -1.74 -20.06 31.56
N GLY A 720 -2.67 -19.15 31.32
CA GLY A 720 -4.08 -19.48 31.07
C GLY A 720 -5.08 -18.43 31.56
N GLU A 721 -4.61 -17.38 32.24
CA GLU A 721 -5.46 -16.25 32.57
C GLU A 721 -5.82 -15.45 31.32
N MET A 722 -7.05 -14.93 31.25
CA MET A 722 -7.47 -14.06 30.16
C MET A 722 -6.58 -12.81 30.12
N ALA A 723 -6.21 -12.36 28.92
CA ALA A 723 -5.59 -11.05 28.73
C ALA A 723 -6.40 -9.93 29.40
N GLU A 724 -5.74 -8.85 29.81
CA GLU A 724 -6.41 -7.74 30.46
C GLU A 724 -7.43 -7.09 29.50
N PRO A 725 -8.62 -6.67 29.99
CA PRO A 725 -9.67 -6.13 29.13
C PRO A 725 -9.24 -4.92 28.27
N SER A 726 -8.31 -4.10 28.76
CA SER A 726 -7.70 -2.99 28.02
C SER A 726 -6.92 -3.49 26.81
N ASP A 727 -6.13 -4.55 26.99
CA ASP A 727 -5.23 -5.09 25.98
C ASP A 727 -6.03 -5.83 24.89
N ILE A 728 -7.10 -6.54 25.29
CA ILE A 728 -8.06 -7.14 24.36
C ILE A 728 -8.69 -6.04 23.50
N SER A 729 -9.20 -4.97 24.12
CA SER A 729 -9.82 -3.84 23.40
C SER A 729 -8.82 -3.16 22.44
N TYR A 730 -7.60 -2.94 22.89
CA TYR A 730 -6.53 -2.32 22.10
C TYR A 730 -6.11 -3.18 20.90
N THR A 731 -5.91 -4.49 21.11
CA THR A 731 -5.53 -5.45 20.07
C THR A 731 -6.59 -5.53 18.98
N VAL A 732 -7.88 -5.61 19.37
CA VAL A 732 -8.99 -5.65 18.42
C VAL A 732 -9.12 -4.31 17.67
N LYS A 733 -8.86 -3.18 18.34
CA LYS A 733 -8.91 -1.85 17.72
C LYS A 733 -7.85 -1.67 16.64
N ILE A 734 -6.59 -1.98 16.93
CA ILE A 734 -5.49 -1.88 15.94
C ILE A 734 -5.77 -2.76 14.74
N SER A 735 -6.14 -4.03 14.98
CA SER A 735 -6.42 -4.97 13.89
C SER A 735 -7.62 -4.55 13.03
N ASN A 736 -8.54 -3.76 13.58
CA ASN A 736 -9.63 -3.15 12.82
C ASN A 736 -9.19 -1.91 12.05
N ASP A 737 -8.30 -1.07 12.61
CA ASP A 737 -7.83 0.16 11.97
C ASP A 737 -6.82 -0.12 10.82
N GLU A 738 -6.16 -1.28 10.83
CA GLU A 738 -5.28 -1.76 9.76
C GLU A 738 -6.02 -2.41 8.57
N ARG A 739 -7.33 -2.68 8.69
CA ARG A 739 -8.19 -3.26 7.64
C ARG A 739 -9.01 -2.19 6.93
#